data_AF-A0AAW6TYK1-F1
#
_entry.id   AF-A0AAW6TYK1-F1
#
_cell.length_a   1.000
_cell.length_b   1.000
_cell.length_c   1.000
_cell.angle_alpha   90.00
_cell.angle_beta   90.00
_cell.angle_gamma   90.00
#
_symmetry.space_group_name_H-M   'P 1'
#
loop_
_entity.id
_entity.type
_entity.pdbx_description
1 polymer ?
#
loop_
_entity_poly.entity_id
_entity_poly.type
_entity_poly.pdbx_seq_one_letter_code
_entity_poly.pdbx_strand_id
1 'polypeptide(L)'
;MERHDIAHAVLHAADEFNSRKLWARFTNYDCFGVRIEGQDDLMLGAVLGNAGEEYGLSLFRGPHAAASLHTILDPEGQDDDALDDMDILSFNMETFGDLLPDARTLLRKAGLAPRRSDQVPQFLAKPAGHQVRLADETELSLLHLILRAAVEADRKKQLHPHTLGDEEGICVLNVSGHATAPQVSVTRERFERQAAPDTIPLLPATHGLGGLARLEATWLIGMPTVPAGIQGDDRTMQILLVVDEASEYVLRGETVLGGNIREAAAIVVETFHGKGLTAVTGLPDQIVFSSRKLYEAMAPSLEQVGVQCAYESEIPTLRAIVAGFVARLGMASPRPGETAEPADAWDNEVPASDDLEGWKEVDRRLFQRFARHFEEEDRLWSSRPIRRYFNDDDLDYYLDEHEQQRVAEAYTAWGILDYRPNKNSRTHAEKMLEKGLPEAEALLLRARMESCPTLYRVAGHNAKAGTIDLEDVLLGGTVTVNDKAMSKDVHDSIFLVARVSRAGQFHFIEVAGPPLGAGMGLHAVEFLRNEGVEFTREGLRADAHKLGWLWGWMDDWQANWQPPHTHNTDSHELLWHTASFSVAEPEQVREVLKKREDVDYDEEVDEFVWSRDAETDSGMPGQRVMLGRLEFVGDELVLTVNSAERFEAGRRWLDKLPGVAFEAVTTRSLDRRAHDLPLDEKISESEPIEITPEIESSLQDFMNKHYMGWIDTPLPALGGKTPRQTCRTEAGRQRVLTLIRTMPDPCGPVAVKVPRTAMMAELGLTEQASPPAAGVSKPDAPIPISAIPPKPKAARNAPCPCGSGHKYKKCCGR
;
A
#
# COMPACT_ATOMS: atom_id res chain seq x y z
N MET A 1 -21.35 -22.09 -23.49
CA MET A 1 -20.68 -22.92 -22.48
C MET A 1 -20.77 -22.16 -21.17
N GLU A 2 -21.34 -22.73 -20.12
CA GLU A 2 -21.42 -22.05 -18.82
C GLU A 2 -20.00 -21.88 -18.24
N ARG A 3 -19.75 -20.77 -17.55
CA ARG A 3 -18.46 -20.35 -16.99
C ARG A 3 -17.71 -21.41 -16.16
N HIS A 4 -18.44 -22.38 -15.59
CA HIS A 4 -17.88 -23.49 -14.81
C HIS A 4 -17.22 -24.58 -15.66
N ASP A 5 -17.62 -24.75 -16.93
CA ASP A 5 -17.17 -25.86 -17.78
C ASP A 5 -15.75 -25.61 -18.33
N ILE A 6 -15.42 -24.36 -18.69
CA ILE A 6 -14.12 -24.04 -19.29
C ILE A 6 -12.96 -24.09 -18.31
N ALA A 7 -13.15 -23.58 -17.08
CA ALA A 7 -12.12 -23.59 -16.05
C ALA A 7 -11.71 -25.03 -15.68
N HIS A 8 -12.70 -25.92 -15.51
CA HIS A 8 -12.44 -27.32 -15.25
C HIS A 8 -11.74 -28.01 -16.43
N ALA A 9 -12.17 -27.71 -17.67
CA ALA A 9 -11.58 -28.30 -18.87
C ALA A 9 -10.10 -27.90 -19.06
N VAL A 10 -9.75 -26.61 -18.90
CA VAL A 10 -8.38 -26.13 -19.07
C VAL A 10 -7.45 -26.66 -17.97
N LEU A 11 -7.92 -26.73 -16.72
CA LEU A 11 -7.16 -27.31 -15.61
C LEU A 11 -6.83 -28.78 -15.85
N HIS A 12 -7.82 -29.58 -16.27
CA HIS A 12 -7.58 -30.98 -16.61
C HIS A 12 -6.60 -31.13 -17.78
N ALA A 13 -6.68 -30.26 -18.80
CA ALA A 13 -5.73 -30.30 -19.92
C ALA A 13 -4.31 -29.90 -19.50
N ALA A 14 -4.16 -28.95 -18.59
CA ALA A 14 -2.87 -28.53 -18.04
C ALA A 14 -2.24 -29.63 -17.19
N ASP A 15 -3.01 -30.27 -16.30
CA ASP A 15 -2.56 -31.43 -15.51
C ASP A 15 -2.16 -32.60 -16.41
N GLU A 16 -2.97 -32.88 -17.43
CA GLU A 16 -2.67 -33.91 -18.43
C GLU A 16 -1.36 -33.60 -19.16
N PHE A 17 -1.15 -32.36 -19.63
CA PHE A 17 0.09 -31.94 -20.25
C PHE A 17 1.29 -32.09 -19.30
N ASN A 18 1.17 -31.57 -18.08
CA ASN A 18 2.21 -31.59 -17.05
C ASN A 18 2.62 -33.04 -16.68
N SER A 19 1.65 -33.95 -16.57
CA SER A 19 1.89 -35.37 -16.24
C SER A 19 2.83 -36.09 -17.22
N ARG A 20 2.99 -35.56 -18.45
CA ARG A 20 3.84 -36.15 -19.49
C ARG A 20 5.30 -35.79 -19.37
N LYS A 21 5.63 -34.79 -18.56
CA LYS A 21 7.00 -34.34 -18.29
C LYS A 21 7.78 -34.03 -19.58
N LEU A 22 7.16 -33.28 -20.49
CA LEU A 22 7.75 -32.98 -21.79
C LEU A 22 9.10 -32.26 -21.69
N TRP A 23 9.32 -31.48 -20.63
CA TRP A 23 10.60 -30.83 -20.31
C TRP A 23 11.77 -31.79 -20.05
N ALA A 24 11.50 -33.06 -19.74
CA ALA A 24 12.55 -34.08 -19.65
C ALA A 24 13.05 -34.54 -21.03
N ARG A 25 12.31 -34.21 -22.10
CA ARG A 25 12.61 -34.57 -23.50
C ARG A 25 13.00 -33.37 -24.35
N PHE A 26 12.54 -32.18 -23.99
CA PHE A 26 12.76 -30.94 -24.74
C PHE A 26 13.51 -29.92 -23.88
N THR A 27 14.31 -29.09 -24.52
CA THR A 27 15.02 -27.98 -23.88
C THR A 27 14.17 -26.71 -23.89
N ASN A 28 14.52 -25.73 -23.05
CA ASN A 28 13.83 -24.43 -23.04
C ASN A 28 14.03 -23.65 -24.36
N TYR A 29 14.97 -24.08 -25.22
CA TYR A 29 15.22 -23.48 -26.54
C TYR A 29 14.39 -24.10 -27.66
N ASP A 30 13.75 -25.25 -27.40
CA ASP A 30 12.96 -25.95 -28.42
C ASP A 30 11.54 -25.41 -28.48
N CYS A 31 11.08 -25.12 -29.70
CA CYS A 31 9.73 -24.62 -29.94
C CYS A 31 8.98 -25.41 -31.01
N PHE A 32 7.65 -25.28 -31.00
CA PHE A 32 6.77 -25.82 -32.01
C PHE A 32 5.75 -24.77 -32.45
N GLY A 33 5.35 -24.79 -33.71
CA GLY A 33 4.31 -23.91 -34.23
C GLY A 33 2.92 -24.45 -33.93
N VAL A 34 1.95 -23.55 -33.78
CA VAL A 34 0.53 -23.88 -33.68
C VAL A 34 -0.26 -22.98 -34.62
N ARG A 35 -1.04 -23.59 -35.52
CA ARG A 35 -1.93 -22.91 -36.46
C ARG A 35 -3.35 -23.42 -36.25
N ILE A 36 -4.30 -22.51 -36.05
CA ILE A 36 -5.70 -22.85 -35.79
C ILE A 36 -6.52 -22.54 -37.05
N GLU A 37 -7.38 -23.46 -37.45
CA GLU A 37 -8.27 -23.26 -38.59
C GLU A 37 -9.14 -22.00 -38.41
N GLY A 38 -9.06 -21.06 -39.34
CA GLY A 38 -9.76 -19.77 -39.28
C GLY A 38 -8.98 -18.64 -38.60
N GLN A 39 -7.74 -18.89 -38.16
CA GLN A 39 -6.79 -17.86 -37.73
C GLN A 39 -5.57 -17.89 -38.65
N ASP A 40 -5.18 -16.72 -39.17
CA ASP A 40 -4.05 -16.61 -40.10
C ASP A 40 -2.69 -16.57 -39.37
N ASP A 41 -2.69 -16.23 -38.08
CA ASP A 41 -1.47 -16.06 -37.28
C ASP A 41 -0.93 -17.40 -36.75
N LEU A 42 0.37 -17.60 -36.95
CA LEU A 42 1.12 -18.71 -36.35
C LEU A 42 1.56 -18.34 -34.93
N MET A 43 1.24 -19.20 -33.96
CA MET A 43 1.75 -19.09 -32.60
C MET A 43 2.96 -20.01 -32.41
N LEU A 44 3.90 -19.62 -31.55
CA LEU A 44 5.04 -20.46 -31.17
C LEU A 44 4.89 -20.92 -29.73
N GLY A 45 4.89 -22.23 -29.50
CA GLY A 45 4.87 -22.84 -28.18
C GLY A 45 6.26 -23.28 -27.75
N ALA A 46 6.66 -22.88 -26.54
CA ALA A 46 7.88 -23.32 -25.87
C ALA A 46 7.54 -24.07 -24.58
N VAL A 47 8.08 -25.28 -24.42
CA VAL A 47 7.86 -26.10 -23.21
C VAL A 47 8.84 -25.66 -22.13
N LEU A 48 8.32 -25.30 -20.96
CA LEU A 48 9.11 -24.84 -19.82
C LEU A 48 9.41 -25.99 -18.84
N GLY A 49 10.47 -25.84 -18.03
CA GLY A 49 10.82 -26.78 -16.95
C GLY A 49 12.13 -27.54 -17.13
N ASN A 50 12.89 -27.35 -18.23
CA ASN A 50 14.15 -28.05 -18.43
C ASN A 50 15.22 -27.62 -17.41
N ALA A 51 15.18 -26.36 -16.98
CA ALA A 51 16.07 -25.78 -15.97
C ALA A 51 15.73 -26.20 -14.53
N GLY A 52 14.68 -27.00 -14.31
CA GLY A 52 14.24 -27.44 -12.98
C GLY A 52 13.29 -26.49 -12.25
N GLU A 53 12.92 -25.38 -12.89
CA GLU A 53 12.00 -24.35 -12.39
C GLU A 53 10.93 -24.06 -13.46
N GLU A 54 9.76 -23.56 -13.04
CA GLU A 54 8.64 -23.15 -13.90
C GLU A 54 8.17 -24.21 -14.92
N TYR A 55 7.50 -25.27 -14.46
CA TYR A 55 6.99 -26.33 -15.35
C TYR A 55 5.74 -25.86 -16.11
N GLY A 56 5.73 -25.88 -17.44
CA GLY A 56 4.60 -25.33 -18.17
C GLY A 56 4.74 -25.22 -19.69
N LEU A 57 3.95 -24.32 -20.27
CA LEU A 57 3.95 -23.97 -21.69
C LEU A 57 3.78 -22.45 -21.83
N SER A 58 4.66 -21.82 -22.61
CA SER A 58 4.50 -20.44 -23.06
C SER A 58 4.17 -20.39 -24.54
N LEU A 59 3.12 -19.66 -24.89
CA LEU A 59 2.71 -19.39 -26.27
C LEU A 59 3.01 -17.94 -26.63
N PHE A 60 3.86 -17.75 -27.63
CA PHE A 60 4.17 -16.45 -28.21
C PHE A 60 3.23 -16.20 -29.38
N ARG A 61 2.57 -15.04 -29.37
CA ARG A 61 1.51 -14.67 -30.32
C ARG A 61 1.89 -13.46 -31.17
N GLY A 62 1.11 -13.24 -32.22
CA GLY A 62 1.22 -12.07 -33.08
C GLY A 62 2.43 -12.09 -34.03
N PRO A 63 2.62 -10.99 -34.78
CA PRO A 63 3.65 -10.89 -35.81
C PRO A 63 5.08 -10.91 -35.26
N HIS A 64 5.26 -10.72 -33.95
CA HIS A 64 6.56 -10.68 -33.27
C HIS A 64 6.85 -11.94 -32.44
N ALA A 65 6.08 -13.02 -32.60
CA ALA A 65 6.24 -14.24 -31.81
C ALA A 65 7.67 -14.81 -31.86
N ALA A 66 8.28 -14.89 -33.06
CA ALA A 66 9.63 -15.41 -33.24
C ALA A 66 10.71 -14.50 -32.63
N ALA A 67 10.54 -13.18 -32.76
CA ALA A 67 11.44 -12.20 -32.15
C ALA A 67 11.34 -12.24 -30.62
N SER A 68 10.12 -12.27 -30.07
CA SER A 68 9.85 -12.35 -28.64
C SER A 68 10.47 -13.60 -28.00
N LEU A 69 10.33 -14.76 -28.66
CA LEU A 69 10.95 -16.00 -28.18
C LEU A 69 12.49 -15.90 -28.19
N HIS A 70 13.10 -15.33 -29.22
CA HIS A 70 14.54 -15.10 -29.25
C HIS A 70 14.99 -14.18 -28.12
N THR A 71 14.26 -13.09 -27.87
CA THR A 71 14.61 -12.10 -26.83
C THR A 71 14.55 -12.69 -25.42
N ILE A 72 13.63 -13.61 -25.13
CA ILE A 72 13.60 -14.33 -23.84
C ILE A 72 14.79 -15.29 -23.69
N LEU A 73 15.26 -15.86 -24.80
CA LEU A 73 16.35 -16.84 -24.80
C LEU A 73 17.74 -16.20 -24.90
N ASP A 74 17.84 -14.88 -25.06
CA ASP A 74 19.10 -14.16 -25.22
C ASP A 74 19.71 -13.79 -23.84
N PRO A 75 20.91 -14.31 -23.49
CA PRO A 75 21.57 -14.00 -22.23
C PRO A 75 22.21 -12.59 -22.20
N GLU A 76 22.35 -11.89 -23.32
CA GLU A 76 23.01 -10.57 -23.41
C GLU A 76 22.10 -9.39 -23.02
N GLY A 77 20.89 -9.66 -22.52
CA GLY A 77 19.97 -8.68 -21.95
C GLY A 77 18.79 -8.34 -22.85
N GLN A 78 17.68 -7.95 -22.21
CA GLN A 78 16.47 -7.46 -22.88
C GLN A 78 16.60 -5.94 -23.02
N ASP A 79 16.47 -5.42 -24.24
CA ASP A 79 16.35 -3.98 -24.46
C ASP A 79 15.07 -3.40 -23.81
N ASP A 80 14.95 -2.08 -23.73
CA ASP A 80 13.80 -1.43 -23.07
C ASP A 80 12.45 -1.78 -23.72
N ASP A 81 12.45 -2.19 -24.99
CA ASP A 81 11.26 -2.47 -25.79
C ASP A 81 10.80 -3.93 -25.68
N ALA A 82 11.72 -4.84 -25.37
CA ALA A 82 11.52 -6.28 -25.33
C ALA A 82 10.31 -6.72 -24.51
N LEU A 83 10.21 -6.25 -23.27
CA LEU A 83 9.09 -6.60 -22.39
C LEU A 83 7.79 -6.00 -22.89
N ASP A 84 7.80 -4.78 -23.45
CA ASP A 84 6.58 -4.13 -23.92
C ASP A 84 6.00 -4.85 -25.15
N ASP A 85 6.84 -5.31 -26.07
CA ASP A 85 6.43 -6.00 -27.31
C ASP A 85 5.93 -7.43 -27.13
N MET A 86 6.20 -8.04 -25.98
CA MET A 86 5.83 -9.43 -25.73
C MET A 86 4.32 -9.59 -25.63
N ASP A 87 3.77 -10.39 -26.56
CA ASP A 87 2.44 -10.99 -26.48
C ASP A 87 2.57 -12.49 -26.14
N ILE A 88 2.35 -12.81 -24.86
CA ILE A 88 2.52 -14.15 -24.31
C ILE A 88 1.23 -14.63 -23.66
N LEU A 89 0.86 -15.87 -23.94
CA LEU A 89 -0.17 -16.61 -23.24
C LEU A 89 0.46 -17.88 -22.68
N SER A 90 0.49 -18.04 -21.36
CA SER A 90 1.21 -19.13 -20.72
C SER A 90 0.37 -19.84 -19.67
N PHE A 91 0.80 -21.06 -19.37
CA PHE A 91 0.50 -21.69 -18.10
C PHE A 91 1.77 -22.26 -17.48
N ASN A 92 1.86 -22.18 -16.17
CA ASN A 92 2.93 -22.74 -15.35
C ASN A 92 2.34 -23.44 -14.13
N MET A 93 3.06 -24.43 -13.61
CA MET A 93 2.77 -25.05 -12.33
C MET A 93 3.34 -24.15 -11.23
N GLU A 94 2.46 -23.72 -10.34
CA GLU A 94 2.81 -22.89 -9.21
C GLU A 94 2.35 -23.56 -7.91
N THR A 95 3.01 -23.25 -6.81
CA THR A 95 2.56 -23.64 -5.48
C THR A 95 1.25 -22.93 -5.17
N PHE A 96 0.21 -23.65 -4.77
CA PHE A 96 -1.12 -23.06 -4.51
C PHE A 96 -1.07 -21.89 -3.50
N GLY A 97 -0.16 -21.95 -2.53
CA GLY A 97 0.11 -20.89 -1.57
C GLY A 97 0.62 -19.58 -2.19
N ASP A 98 1.31 -19.66 -3.33
CA ASP A 98 1.97 -18.52 -3.97
C ASP A 98 1.09 -17.88 -5.08
N LEU A 99 -0.07 -18.49 -5.38
CA LEU A 99 -1.04 -17.95 -6.33
C LEU A 99 -1.73 -16.67 -5.85
N LEU A 100 -1.97 -15.74 -6.78
CA LEU A 100 -2.84 -14.57 -6.58
C LEU A 100 -4.28 -14.96 -6.18
N PRO A 101 -5.00 -14.14 -5.37
CA PRO A 101 -6.36 -14.43 -4.90
C PRO A 101 -7.37 -14.76 -6.01
N ASP A 102 -7.31 -14.05 -7.14
CA ASP A 102 -8.17 -14.29 -8.30
C ASP A 102 -7.87 -15.62 -9.00
N ALA A 103 -6.59 -16.05 -9.02
CA ALA A 103 -6.18 -17.36 -9.53
C ALA A 103 -6.67 -18.49 -8.62
N ARG A 104 -6.59 -18.32 -7.29
CA ARG A 104 -7.16 -19.25 -6.31
C ARG A 104 -8.68 -19.36 -6.48
N THR A 105 -9.35 -18.24 -6.79
CA THR A 105 -10.80 -18.21 -7.05
C THR A 105 -11.20 -19.02 -8.29
N LEU A 106 -10.39 -19.01 -9.35
CA LEU A 106 -10.59 -19.87 -10.53
C LEU A 106 -10.59 -21.36 -10.15
N LEU A 107 -9.62 -21.79 -9.35
CA LEU A 107 -9.50 -23.18 -8.87
C LEU A 107 -10.67 -23.59 -7.98
N ARG A 108 -11.09 -22.71 -7.05
CA ARG A 108 -12.26 -22.93 -6.19
C ARG A 108 -13.55 -23.05 -7.01
N LYS A 109 -13.73 -22.21 -8.03
CA LYS A 109 -14.88 -22.27 -8.96
C LYS A 109 -14.91 -23.57 -9.77
N ALA A 110 -13.74 -24.15 -10.09
CA ALA A 110 -13.64 -25.46 -10.72
C ALA A 110 -13.92 -26.63 -9.76
N GLY A 111 -14.22 -26.37 -8.47
CA GLY A 111 -14.51 -27.38 -7.46
C GLY A 111 -13.27 -28.06 -6.88
N LEU A 112 -12.08 -27.52 -7.11
CA LEU A 112 -10.82 -28.04 -6.56
C LEU A 112 -10.53 -27.42 -5.18
N ALA A 113 -10.00 -28.23 -4.27
CA ALA A 113 -9.53 -27.80 -2.94
C ALA A 113 -8.08 -28.28 -2.68
N PRO A 114 -7.08 -27.69 -3.36
CA PRO A 114 -5.67 -28.05 -3.18
C PRO A 114 -5.13 -27.59 -1.81
N ARG A 115 -4.07 -28.22 -1.32
CA ARG A 115 -3.30 -27.77 -0.16
C ARG A 115 -2.33 -26.66 -0.58
N ARG A 116 -1.89 -25.78 0.32
CA ARG A 116 -0.92 -24.70 0.00
C ARG A 116 0.35 -25.20 -0.68
N SER A 117 0.85 -26.37 -0.31
CA SER A 117 2.05 -26.98 -0.92
C SER A 117 1.79 -27.71 -2.25
N ASP A 118 0.53 -27.84 -2.67
CA ASP A 118 0.20 -28.58 -3.89
C ASP A 118 0.57 -27.73 -5.10
N GLN A 119 1.17 -28.37 -6.10
CA GLN A 119 1.47 -27.75 -7.39
C GLN A 119 0.20 -27.73 -8.23
N VAL A 120 -0.18 -26.55 -8.70
CA VAL A 120 -1.43 -26.29 -9.44
C VAL A 120 -1.15 -25.43 -10.68
N PRO A 121 -1.94 -25.55 -11.76
CA PRO A 121 -1.78 -24.69 -12.91
C PRO A 121 -2.21 -23.23 -12.64
N GLN A 122 -1.37 -22.27 -12.99
CA GLN A 122 -1.70 -20.85 -13.14
C GLN A 122 -1.72 -20.50 -14.63
N PHE A 123 -2.63 -19.60 -15.02
CA PHE A 123 -2.80 -19.17 -16.40
C PHE A 123 -2.60 -17.65 -16.50
N LEU A 124 -1.57 -17.24 -17.24
CA LEU A 124 -1.16 -15.85 -17.35
C LEU A 124 -1.22 -15.40 -18.81
N ALA A 125 -1.63 -14.16 -19.00
CA ALA A 125 -1.61 -13.48 -20.28
C ALA A 125 -0.85 -12.17 -20.11
N LYS A 126 0.04 -11.89 -21.05
CA LYS A 126 0.74 -10.62 -21.16
C LYS A 126 0.56 -10.11 -22.59
N PRO A 127 -0.46 -9.29 -22.86
CA PRO A 127 -0.60 -8.65 -24.16
C PRO A 127 0.54 -7.65 -24.42
N ALA A 128 0.87 -7.42 -25.69
CA ALA A 128 1.80 -6.36 -26.06
C ALA A 128 1.26 -4.99 -25.57
N GLY A 129 2.14 -4.13 -25.04
CA GLY A 129 1.78 -2.82 -24.48
C GLY A 129 1.12 -2.86 -23.10
N HIS A 130 0.89 -4.05 -22.52
CA HIS A 130 0.11 -4.23 -21.29
C HIS A 130 0.83 -5.11 -20.26
N GLN A 131 0.41 -4.96 -19.00
CA GLN A 131 0.91 -5.71 -17.86
C GLN A 131 0.48 -7.18 -17.90
N VAL A 132 1.24 -8.01 -17.19
CA VAL A 132 0.87 -9.42 -16.96
C VAL A 132 -0.40 -9.45 -16.13
N ARG A 133 -1.38 -10.25 -16.58
CA ARG A 133 -2.65 -10.47 -15.90
C ARG A 133 -3.06 -11.94 -15.98
N LEU A 134 -4.11 -12.30 -15.25
CA LEU A 134 -4.74 -13.60 -15.44
C LEU A 134 -5.38 -13.70 -16.83
N ALA A 135 -5.30 -14.89 -17.42
CA ALA A 135 -5.92 -15.18 -18.72
C ALA A 135 -7.45 -15.06 -18.65
N ASP A 136 -8.04 -14.43 -19.66
CA ASP A 136 -9.50 -14.30 -19.77
C ASP A 136 -10.16 -15.58 -20.33
N GLU A 137 -11.48 -15.61 -20.45
CA GLU A 137 -12.20 -16.81 -20.94
C GLU A 137 -11.85 -17.21 -22.37
N THR A 138 -11.54 -16.25 -23.24
CA THR A 138 -11.16 -16.50 -24.63
C THR A 138 -9.76 -17.11 -24.67
N GLU A 139 -8.85 -16.56 -23.87
CA GLU A 139 -7.47 -17.02 -23.72
C GLU A 139 -7.40 -18.40 -23.03
N LEU A 140 -8.22 -18.65 -22.00
CA LEU A 140 -8.36 -19.97 -21.38
C LEU A 140 -8.91 -21.01 -22.37
N SER A 141 -9.86 -20.61 -23.23
CA SER A 141 -10.39 -21.47 -24.30
C SER A 141 -9.34 -21.83 -25.33
N LEU A 142 -8.50 -20.85 -25.71
CA LEU A 142 -7.37 -21.04 -26.60
C LEU A 142 -6.32 -21.97 -25.98
N LEU A 143 -5.91 -21.73 -24.74
CA LEU A 143 -4.99 -22.60 -24.00
C LEU A 143 -5.51 -24.02 -23.91
N HIS A 144 -6.78 -24.21 -23.55
CA HIS A 144 -7.40 -25.53 -23.48
C HIS A 144 -7.28 -26.29 -24.82
N LEU A 145 -7.62 -25.64 -25.94
CA LEU A 145 -7.51 -26.24 -27.27
C LEU A 145 -6.06 -26.64 -27.60
N ILE A 146 -5.10 -25.75 -27.34
CA ILE A 146 -3.69 -25.95 -27.67
C ILE A 146 -3.05 -27.04 -26.81
N LEU A 147 -3.32 -27.05 -25.50
CA LEU A 147 -2.83 -28.08 -24.59
C LEU A 147 -3.32 -29.46 -25.03
N ARG A 148 -4.61 -29.58 -25.38
CA ARG A 148 -5.19 -30.82 -25.91
C ARG A 148 -4.55 -31.23 -27.23
N ALA A 149 -4.28 -30.28 -28.12
CA ALA A 149 -3.63 -30.55 -29.39
C ALA A 149 -2.18 -31.03 -29.21
N ALA A 150 -1.40 -30.40 -28.33
CA ALA A 150 -0.03 -30.78 -28.00
C ALA A 150 0.02 -32.17 -27.35
N VAL A 151 -0.90 -32.45 -26.41
CA VAL A 151 -1.06 -33.78 -25.81
C VAL A 151 -1.39 -34.82 -26.89
N GLU A 152 -2.32 -34.56 -27.80
CA GLU A 152 -2.68 -35.51 -28.85
C GLU A 152 -1.51 -35.76 -29.83
N ALA A 153 -0.78 -34.72 -30.22
CA ALA A 153 0.41 -34.84 -31.05
C ALA A 153 1.51 -35.66 -30.35
N ASP A 154 1.74 -35.47 -29.05
CA ASP A 154 2.70 -36.26 -28.28
C ASP A 154 2.23 -37.73 -28.13
N ARG A 155 0.93 -38.01 -27.99
CA ARG A 155 0.39 -39.40 -27.92
C ARG A 155 0.71 -40.16 -29.20
N LYS A 156 0.61 -39.48 -30.34
CA LYS A 156 0.96 -40.03 -31.66
C LYS A 156 2.46 -40.04 -31.92
N LYS A 157 3.29 -39.55 -30.98
CA LYS A 157 4.73 -39.36 -31.13
C LYS A 157 5.07 -38.50 -32.35
N GLN A 158 4.30 -37.44 -32.57
CA GLN A 158 4.48 -36.50 -33.68
C GLN A 158 4.99 -35.13 -33.21
N LEU A 159 4.91 -34.83 -31.91
CA LEU A 159 5.45 -33.61 -31.31
C LEU A 159 6.99 -33.69 -31.21
N HIS A 160 7.68 -32.99 -32.12
CA HIS A 160 9.14 -32.89 -32.16
C HIS A 160 9.57 -31.42 -32.28
N PRO A 161 9.53 -30.66 -31.17
CA PRO A 161 10.00 -29.27 -31.10
C PRO A 161 11.49 -29.18 -31.44
N HIS A 162 11.93 -28.06 -32.05
CA HIS A 162 13.32 -27.76 -32.37
C HIS A 162 13.59 -26.26 -32.18
N THR A 163 14.87 -25.87 -32.08
CA THR A 163 15.29 -24.47 -32.03
C THR A 163 14.91 -23.71 -33.30
N LEU A 164 14.53 -22.44 -33.16
CA LEU A 164 14.36 -21.53 -34.29
C LEU A 164 15.68 -21.40 -35.08
N GLY A 165 15.65 -21.69 -36.38
CA GLY A 165 16.82 -21.65 -37.27
C GLY A 165 17.42 -23.02 -37.62
N ASP A 166 16.89 -24.12 -37.07
CA ASP A 166 17.28 -25.47 -37.45
C ASP A 166 17.00 -25.76 -38.95
N GLU A 167 17.96 -26.38 -39.66
CA GLU A 167 17.84 -26.69 -41.10
C GLU A 167 16.64 -27.58 -41.41
N GLU A 168 16.19 -28.36 -40.45
CA GLU A 168 15.14 -29.33 -40.59
C GLU A 168 13.76 -28.71 -40.26
N GLY A 169 13.74 -27.50 -39.68
CA GLY A 169 12.55 -26.70 -39.34
C GLY A 169 11.85 -27.15 -38.05
N ILE A 170 10.86 -26.40 -37.60
CA ILE A 170 10.07 -26.76 -36.41
C ILE A 170 8.82 -27.53 -36.81
N CYS A 171 8.32 -28.40 -35.92
CA CYS A 171 7.03 -29.04 -36.12
C CYS A 171 5.90 -28.02 -35.92
N VAL A 172 4.88 -28.04 -36.78
CA VAL A 172 3.72 -27.14 -36.73
C VAL A 172 2.45 -27.96 -36.57
N LEU A 173 1.73 -27.73 -35.48
CA LEU A 173 0.45 -28.34 -35.19
C LEU A 173 -0.66 -27.56 -35.90
N ASN A 174 -1.23 -28.12 -36.96
CA ASN A 174 -2.42 -27.57 -37.59
C ASN A 174 -3.64 -28.18 -36.89
N VAL A 175 -4.38 -27.33 -36.18
CA VAL A 175 -5.47 -27.69 -35.28
C VAL A 175 -6.81 -27.27 -35.87
N SER A 176 -7.72 -28.22 -36.00
CA SER A 176 -9.10 -28.02 -36.43
C SER A 176 -10.11 -28.72 -35.52
N GLY A 177 -11.40 -28.42 -35.68
CA GLY A 177 -12.48 -29.05 -34.92
C GLY A 177 -12.75 -28.38 -33.56
N HIS A 178 -13.50 -29.08 -32.69
CA HIS A 178 -13.98 -28.54 -31.41
C HIS A 178 -12.95 -28.75 -30.28
N ALA A 179 -12.87 -27.82 -29.32
CA ALA A 179 -11.91 -27.87 -28.21
C ALA A 179 -11.95 -29.16 -27.36
N THR A 180 -13.09 -29.84 -27.32
CA THR A 180 -13.27 -31.12 -26.61
C THR A 180 -12.67 -32.32 -27.36
N ALA A 181 -12.49 -32.21 -28.67
CA ALA A 181 -11.93 -33.24 -29.54
C ALA A 181 -11.18 -32.61 -30.74
N PRO A 182 -10.00 -32.00 -30.51
CA PRO A 182 -9.25 -31.36 -31.57
C PRO A 182 -8.73 -32.40 -32.57
N GLN A 183 -8.86 -32.09 -33.87
CA GLN A 183 -8.19 -32.80 -34.93
C GLN A 183 -6.83 -32.13 -35.14
N VAL A 184 -5.75 -32.91 -35.05
CA VAL A 184 -4.38 -32.40 -35.14
C VAL A 184 -3.67 -33.09 -36.29
N SER A 185 -3.09 -32.29 -37.18
CA SER A 185 -2.14 -32.75 -38.19
C SER A 185 -0.82 -32.00 -38.02
N VAL A 186 0.30 -32.70 -38.16
CA VAL A 186 1.63 -32.13 -37.92
C VAL A 186 2.35 -31.96 -39.26
N THR A 187 2.72 -30.72 -39.57
CA THR A 187 3.61 -30.37 -40.68
C THR A 187 4.99 -29.99 -40.13
N ARG A 188 5.96 -29.85 -41.03
CA ARG A 188 7.28 -29.31 -40.67
C ARG A 188 7.61 -28.14 -41.56
N GLU A 189 7.96 -27.02 -40.95
CA GLU A 189 8.13 -25.74 -41.63
C GLU A 189 9.45 -25.11 -41.19
N ARG A 190 10.20 -24.58 -42.16
CA ARG A 190 11.42 -23.82 -41.90
C ARG A 190 11.05 -22.37 -41.64
N PHE A 191 11.63 -21.79 -40.59
CA PHE A 191 11.44 -20.39 -40.24
C PHE A 191 12.76 -19.66 -40.43
N GLU A 192 12.78 -18.72 -41.35
CA GLU A 192 13.84 -17.74 -41.43
C GLU A 192 13.62 -16.69 -40.33
N ARG A 193 14.72 -16.21 -39.75
CA ARG A 193 14.68 -15.10 -38.78
C ARG A 193 14.03 -13.91 -39.47
N GLN A 194 12.79 -13.60 -39.10
CA GLN A 194 12.17 -12.35 -39.55
C GLN A 194 13.01 -11.20 -38.98
N ALA A 195 13.51 -10.34 -39.85
CA ALA A 195 14.00 -9.04 -39.43
C ALA A 195 12.84 -8.33 -38.71
N ALA A 196 13.16 -7.58 -37.64
CA ALA A 196 12.20 -6.68 -37.02
C ALA A 196 11.51 -5.87 -38.12
N PRO A 197 10.18 -5.67 -38.06
CA PRO A 197 9.43 -5.01 -39.13
C PRO A 197 10.05 -3.66 -39.50
N ASP A 198 9.99 -3.32 -40.79
CA ASP A 198 10.52 -2.07 -41.33
C ASP A 198 9.84 -0.85 -40.70
N THR A 199 10.66 -0.04 -40.01
CA THR A 199 10.52 1.40 -39.73
C THR A 199 9.18 1.89 -39.16
N ILE A 200 9.20 2.24 -37.88
CA ILE A 200 8.20 3.14 -37.28
C ILE A 200 8.15 4.43 -38.13
N PRO A 201 6.95 4.92 -38.51
CA PRO A 201 6.84 6.14 -39.31
C PRO A 201 7.57 7.30 -38.62
N LEU A 202 8.50 7.92 -39.35
CA LEU A 202 9.23 9.12 -38.92
C LEU A 202 8.27 10.11 -38.28
N LEU A 203 8.47 10.37 -37.00
CA LEU A 203 7.66 11.35 -36.29
C LEU A 203 7.99 12.73 -36.84
N PRO A 204 7.00 13.56 -37.23
CA PRO A 204 7.24 14.95 -37.65
C PRO A 204 7.78 15.86 -36.53
N ALA A 205 8.11 15.31 -35.36
CA ALA A 205 8.40 16.02 -34.11
C ALA A 205 9.72 16.81 -34.09
N THR A 206 10.61 16.65 -35.07
CA THR A 206 11.92 17.34 -35.11
C THR A 206 11.92 18.68 -35.84
N HIS A 207 10.74 19.19 -36.22
CA HIS A 207 10.62 20.52 -36.80
C HIS A 207 11.01 21.59 -35.77
N GLY A 208 11.97 22.46 -36.10
CA GLY A 208 12.42 23.55 -35.22
C GLY A 208 13.75 23.33 -34.49
N LEU A 209 14.40 22.18 -34.65
CA LEU A 209 15.68 21.90 -33.97
C LEU A 209 16.88 22.70 -34.51
N GLY A 210 16.83 23.15 -35.77
CA GLY A 210 17.95 23.81 -36.45
C GLY A 210 18.39 25.18 -35.89
N GLY A 211 17.69 25.74 -34.90
CA GLY A 211 18.02 27.00 -34.23
C GLY A 211 18.62 26.86 -32.83
N LEU A 212 18.74 25.64 -32.31
CA LEU A 212 19.23 25.38 -30.95
C LEU A 212 20.76 25.39 -30.89
N ALA A 213 21.31 25.85 -29.75
CA ALA A 213 22.75 25.83 -29.51
C ALA A 213 23.27 24.39 -29.35
N ARG A 214 24.52 24.14 -29.73
CA ARG A 214 25.19 22.85 -29.51
C ARG A 214 25.77 22.76 -28.11
N LEU A 215 25.60 21.60 -27.50
CA LEU A 215 26.13 21.24 -26.19
C LEU A 215 27.23 20.21 -26.38
N GLU A 216 28.40 20.45 -25.80
CA GLU A 216 29.49 19.47 -25.73
C GLU A 216 29.14 18.42 -24.66
N ALA A 217 28.17 17.56 -24.98
CA ALA A 217 27.58 16.59 -24.05
C ALA A 217 27.12 15.33 -24.79
N THR A 218 27.14 14.20 -24.07
CA THR A 218 26.51 12.94 -24.46
C THR A 218 25.29 12.72 -23.60
N TRP A 219 24.12 12.51 -24.20
CA TRP A 219 22.89 12.19 -23.48
C TRP A 219 22.54 10.71 -23.63
N LEU A 220 22.20 10.09 -22.50
CA LEU A 220 21.70 8.73 -22.42
C LEU A 220 20.17 8.78 -22.35
N ILE A 221 19.48 8.13 -23.29
CA ILE A 221 18.02 8.15 -23.39
C ILE A 221 17.46 6.73 -23.40
N GLY A 222 16.56 6.44 -22.46
CA GLY A 222 15.93 5.13 -22.35
C GLY A 222 14.50 5.18 -21.88
N MET A 223 13.79 4.08 -22.06
CA MET A 223 12.43 3.87 -21.56
C MET A 223 12.32 2.57 -20.76
N PRO A 224 13.11 2.40 -19.70
CA PRO A 224 13.08 1.20 -18.88
C PRO A 224 11.68 0.95 -18.30
N THR A 225 11.27 -0.32 -18.34
CA THR A 225 9.99 -0.77 -17.77
C THR A 225 10.09 -0.83 -16.25
N VAL A 226 9.04 -0.35 -15.56
CA VAL A 226 8.95 -0.35 -14.10
C VAL A 226 7.86 -1.34 -13.66
N PRO A 227 8.11 -2.18 -12.63
CA PRO A 227 7.13 -3.12 -12.11
C PRO A 227 6.08 -2.41 -11.23
N ALA A 228 5.36 -1.46 -11.81
CA ALA A 228 4.27 -0.74 -11.15
C ALA A 228 3.20 -0.36 -12.19
N GLY A 229 1.98 -0.10 -11.71
CA GLY A 229 0.84 0.25 -12.56
C GLY A 229 0.01 1.38 -11.96
N ILE A 230 -0.84 1.97 -12.81
CA ILE A 230 -1.81 2.99 -12.39
C ILE A 230 -3.14 2.28 -12.18
N GLN A 231 -3.81 2.55 -11.05
CA GLN A 231 -5.09 1.91 -10.76
C GLN A 231 -6.11 2.20 -11.87
N GLY A 232 -6.61 1.14 -12.52
CA GLY A 232 -7.57 1.24 -13.62
C GLY A 232 -6.95 1.39 -15.02
N ASP A 233 -5.62 1.34 -15.15
CA ASP A 233 -4.89 1.34 -16.42
C ASP A 233 -3.93 0.15 -16.46
N ASP A 234 -4.14 -0.76 -17.40
CA ASP A 234 -3.41 -2.02 -17.54
C ASP A 234 -2.23 -1.93 -18.53
N ARG A 235 -1.93 -0.73 -19.04
CA ARG A 235 -0.77 -0.51 -19.93
C ARG A 235 0.56 -0.67 -19.17
N THR A 236 1.60 -1.11 -19.88
CA THR A 236 2.96 -1.17 -19.34
C THR A 236 3.39 0.22 -18.89
N MET A 237 3.95 0.35 -17.68
CA MET A 237 4.52 1.60 -17.22
C MET A 237 6.02 1.63 -17.52
N GLN A 238 6.43 2.51 -18.43
CA GLN A 238 7.82 2.84 -18.69
C GLN A 238 8.13 4.24 -18.19
N ILE A 239 9.40 4.49 -17.86
CA ILE A 239 9.86 5.85 -17.53
C ILE A 239 10.84 6.28 -18.60
N LEU A 240 10.48 7.32 -19.36
CA LEU A 240 11.43 8.00 -20.23
C LEU A 240 12.44 8.75 -19.37
N LEU A 241 13.71 8.36 -19.48
CA LEU A 241 14.83 9.00 -18.82
C LEU A 241 15.71 9.68 -19.87
N VAL A 242 16.06 10.94 -19.61
CA VAL A 242 17.11 11.67 -20.33
C VAL A 242 18.16 12.05 -19.31
N VAL A 243 19.37 11.53 -19.46
CA VAL A 243 20.46 11.67 -18.50
C VAL A 243 21.69 12.23 -19.20
N ASP A 244 22.36 13.20 -18.58
CA ASP A 244 23.66 13.65 -19.03
C ASP A 244 24.74 12.66 -18.58
N GLU A 245 25.50 12.09 -19.52
CA GLU A 245 26.48 11.03 -19.23
C GLU A 245 27.60 11.52 -18.29
N ALA A 246 28.14 12.71 -18.54
CA ALA A 246 29.32 13.22 -17.83
C ALA A 246 29.02 13.56 -16.36
N SER A 247 27.81 14.02 -16.07
CA SER A 247 27.40 14.45 -14.74
C SER A 247 26.45 13.48 -14.04
N GLU A 248 25.97 12.46 -14.75
CA GLU A 248 24.94 11.49 -14.31
C GLU A 248 23.63 12.14 -13.83
N TYR A 249 23.40 13.43 -14.13
CA TYR A 249 22.18 14.12 -13.75
C TYR A 249 21.03 13.75 -14.68
N VAL A 250 19.88 13.46 -14.07
CA VAL A 250 18.61 13.28 -14.79
C VAL A 250 18.10 14.64 -15.26
N LEU A 251 18.18 14.88 -16.56
CA LEU A 251 17.68 16.09 -17.23
C LEU A 251 16.15 16.04 -17.36
N ARG A 252 15.59 14.84 -17.57
CA ARG A 252 14.14 14.60 -17.69
C ARG A 252 13.80 13.19 -17.20
N GLY A 253 12.69 13.06 -16.47
CA GLY A 253 12.10 11.78 -16.09
C GLY A 253 10.58 11.90 -16.17
N GLU A 254 9.95 11.18 -17.10
CA GLU A 254 8.50 11.23 -17.32
C GLU A 254 7.94 9.83 -17.54
N THR A 255 6.71 9.59 -17.09
CA THR A 255 6.04 8.32 -17.30
C THR A 255 5.48 8.22 -18.71
N VAL A 256 5.73 7.11 -19.38
CA VAL A 256 5.19 6.78 -20.72
C VAL A 256 4.46 5.45 -20.60
N LEU A 257 3.19 5.42 -21.00
CA LEU A 257 2.33 4.24 -20.88
C LEU A 257 2.24 3.49 -22.20
N GLY A 258 2.44 2.17 -22.16
CA GLY A 258 2.29 1.25 -23.30
C GLY A 258 3.22 1.56 -24.48
N GLY A 259 4.46 1.95 -24.21
CA GLY A 259 5.46 2.15 -25.27
C GLY A 259 5.12 3.25 -26.27
N ASN A 260 4.42 4.30 -25.86
CA ASN A 260 4.00 5.39 -26.74
C ASN A 260 5.19 6.23 -27.26
N ILE A 261 5.83 5.75 -28.34
CA ILE A 261 7.02 6.36 -28.95
C ILE A 261 6.78 7.82 -29.38
N ARG A 262 5.55 8.17 -29.78
CA ARG A 262 5.21 9.54 -30.20
C ARG A 262 5.30 10.52 -29.04
N GLU A 263 4.76 10.13 -27.90
CA GLU A 263 4.80 10.91 -26.66
C GLU A 263 6.23 11.00 -26.14
N ALA A 264 6.94 9.87 -26.10
CA ALA A 264 8.34 9.84 -25.69
C ALA A 264 9.22 10.77 -26.54
N ALA A 265 9.11 10.70 -27.87
CA ALA A 265 9.87 11.57 -28.76
C ALA A 265 9.51 13.05 -28.61
N ALA A 266 8.23 13.38 -28.34
CA ALA A 266 7.82 14.75 -28.06
C ALA A 266 8.49 15.28 -26.79
N ILE A 267 8.53 14.49 -25.72
CA ILE A 267 9.18 14.84 -24.45
C ILE A 267 10.69 15.04 -24.64
N VAL A 268 11.36 14.20 -25.43
CA VAL A 268 12.78 14.39 -25.76
C VAL A 268 13.00 15.72 -26.50
N VAL A 269 12.16 16.04 -27.49
CA VAL A 269 12.23 17.31 -28.22
C VAL A 269 12.01 18.51 -27.30
N GLU A 270 11.06 18.42 -26.36
CA GLU A 270 10.82 19.44 -25.35
C GLU A 270 12.01 19.62 -24.41
N THR A 271 12.73 18.54 -24.11
CA THR A 271 13.94 18.58 -23.28
C THR A 271 15.04 19.40 -23.95
N PHE A 272 15.23 19.30 -25.27
CA PHE A 272 16.17 20.17 -26.02
C PHE A 272 15.81 21.66 -25.91
N HIS A 273 14.53 21.97 -25.70
CA HIS A 273 14.03 23.34 -25.51
C HIS A 273 14.06 23.81 -24.04
N GLY A 274 14.71 23.05 -23.14
CA GLY A 274 14.85 23.39 -21.72
C GLY A 274 13.62 23.11 -20.86
N LYS A 275 12.64 22.33 -21.35
CA LYS A 275 11.50 21.87 -20.54
C LYS A 275 11.86 20.62 -19.73
N GLY A 276 12.94 20.68 -18.96
CA GLY A 276 13.44 19.57 -18.13
C GLY A 276 13.42 19.88 -16.64
N LEU A 277 13.94 18.95 -15.82
CA LEU A 277 14.30 19.20 -14.42
C LEU A 277 15.41 20.25 -14.30
N THR A 278 16.23 20.36 -15.35
CA THR A 278 17.24 21.40 -15.53
C THR A 278 16.82 22.30 -16.70
N ALA A 279 17.07 23.60 -16.59
CA ALA A 279 16.77 24.59 -17.65
C ALA A 279 17.81 24.58 -18.79
N VAL A 280 18.41 23.43 -19.08
CA VAL A 280 19.45 23.28 -20.11
C VAL A 280 18.78 23.25 -21.49
N THR A 281 19.09 24.25 -22.31
CA THR A 281 18.55 24.37 -23.69
C THR A 281 19.68 24.16 -24.70
N GLY A 282 19.48 23.22 -25.62
CA GLY A 282 20.45 22.91 -26.67
C GLY A 282 20.36 21.46 -27.17
N LEU A 283 21.15 21.17 -28.20
CA LEU A 283 21.30 19.84 -28.77
C LEU A 283 22.64 19.24 -28.33
N PRO A 284 22.67 18.03 -27.72
CA PRO A 284 23.91 17.34 -27.40
C PRO A 284 24.68 16.96 -28.67
N ASP A 285 25.98 16.69 -28.51
CA ASP A 285 26.80 16.22 -29.62
C ASP A 285 26.51 14.77 -29.97
N GLN A 286 26.21 13.97 -28.94
CA GLN A 286 25.89 12.55 -29.07
C GLN A 286 24.68 12.16 -28.21
N ILE A 287 23.88 11.22 -28.71
CA ILE A 287 22.81 10.56 -27.96
C ILE A 287 22.96 9.05 -28.10
N VAL A 288 22.92 8.35 -26.97
CA VAL A 288 22.88 6.88 -26.91
C VAL A 288 21.51 6.46 -26.41
N PHE A 289 20.83 5.62 -27.20
CA PHE A 289 19.48 5.13 -26.91
C PHE A 289 19.51 3.68 -26.42
N SER A 290 18.73 3.37 -25.37
CA SER A 290 18.45 1.98 -24.95
C SER A 290 17.13 1.41 -25.47
N SER A 291 16.22 2.26 -25.95
CA SER A 291 15.06 1.83 -26.74
C SER A 291 15.39 1.87 -28.22
N ARG A 292 15.30 0.72 -28.88
CA ARG A 292 15.51 0.57 -30.32
C ARG A 292 14.43 1.29 -31.11
N LYS A 293 13.17 1.21 -30.67
CA LYS A 293 12.04 1.89 -31.31
C LYS A 293 12.22 3.41 -31.29
N LEU A 294 12.65 3.96 -30.16
CA LEU A 294 12.89 5.40 -30.02
C LEU A 294 14.08 5.85 -30.87
N TYR A 295 15.16 5.06 -30.90
CA TYR A 295 16.30 5.28 -31.79
C TYR A 295 15.87 5.32 -33.26
N GLU A 296 15.18 4.29 -33.75
CA GLU A 296 14.74 4.20 -35.15
C GLU A 296 13.77 5.34 -35.52
N ALA A 297 12.94 5.79 -34.58
CA ALA A 297 12.00 6.88 -34.78
C ALA A 297 12.68 8.27 -34.84
N MET A 298 13.76 8.49 -34.09
CA MET A 298 14.35 9.83 -33.90
C MET A 298 15.68 10.03 -34.63
N ALA A 299 16.55 9.02 -34.70
CA ALA A 299 17.91 9.13 -35.22
C ALA A 299 17.97 9.74 -36.65
N PRO A 300 17.13 9.32 -37.62
CA PRO A 300 17.20 9.87 -38.98
C PRO A 300 16.93 11.38 -39.06
N SER A 301 16.21 11.95 -38.09
CA SER A 301 15.96 13.38 -38.00
C SER A 301 17.03 14.13 -37.20
N LEU A 302 17.53 13.53 -36.12
CA LEU A 302 18.55 14.12 -35.26
C LEU A 302 19.91 14.21 -35.97
N GLU A 303 20.24 13.21 -36.78
CA GLU A 303 21.46 13.19 -37.59
C GLU A 303 21.47 14.29 -38.66
N GLN A 304 20.29 14.66 -39.21
CA GLN A 304 20.18 15.78 -40.17
C GLN A 304 20.54 17.13 -39.56
N VAL A 305 20.35 17.28 -38.24
CA VAL A 305 20.75 18.49 -37.48
C VAL A 305 22.10 18.33 -36.78
N GLY A 306 22.85 17.27 -37.12
CA GLY A 306 24.24 17.07 -36.70
C GLY A 306 24.44 16.36 -35.35
N VAL A 307 23.41 15.76 -34.75
CA VAL A 307 23.55 14.95 -33.54
C VAL A 307 23.97 13.53 -33.92
N GLN A 308 25.01 12.99 -33.28
CA GLN A 308 25.41 11.59 -33.48
C GLN A 308 24.50 10.69 -32.65
N CYS A 309 23.84 9.71 -33.27
CA CYS A 309 22.95 8.78 -32.57
C CYS A 309 23.55 7.38 -32.55
N ALA A 310 23.48 6.69 -31.42
CA ALA A 310 23.86 5.30 -31.26
C ALA A 310 22.78 4.53 -30.51
N TYR A 311 22.72 3.21 -30.72
CA TYR A 311 21.85 2.29 -30.01
C TYR A 311 22.69 1.28 -29.23
N GLU A 312 22.39 1.13 -27.95
CA GLU A 312 22.97 0.13 -27.06
C GLU A 312 21.85 -0.53 -26.26
N SER A 313 21.73 -1.86 -26.33
CA SER A 313 20.63 -2.60 -25.68
C SER A 313 20.64 -2.48 -24.16
N GLU A 314 21.78 -2.16 -23.55
CA GLU A 314 21.90 -1.96 -22.11
C GLU A 314 22.78 -0.75 -21.79
N ILE A 315 22.23 0.20 -21.03
CA ILE A 315 22.96 1.36 -20.51
C ILE A 315 23.00 1.26 -18.97
N PRO A 316 24.15 0.91 -18.35
CA PRO A 316 24.26 0.65 -16.91
C PRO A 316 23.78 1.80 -16.02
N THR A 317 24.03 3.04 -16.43
CA THR A 317 23.62 4.25 -15.70
C THR A 317 22.10 4.36 -15.59
N LEU A 318 21.37 4.11 -16.68
CA LEU A 318 19.90 4.13 -16.67
C LEU A 318 19.33 3.02 -15.79
N ARG A 319 19.92 1.81 -15.87
CA ARG A 319 19.54 0.67 -15.03
C ARG A 319 19.73 0.96 -13.54
N ALA A 320 20.85 1.59 -13.15
CA ALA A 320 21.12 1.96 -11.76
C ALA A 320 20.11 3.00 -11.22
N ILE A 321 19.75 3.99 -12.04
CA ILE A 321 18.76 5.02 -11.68
C ILE A 321 17.38 4.39 -11.42
N VAL A 322 16.95 3.47 -12.29
CA VAL A 322 15.67 2.76 -12.14
C VAL A 322 15.69 1.83 -10.94
N ALA A 323 16.76 1.07 -10.73
CA ALA A 323 16.91 0.20 -9.56
C ALA A 323 16.79 1.00 -8.25
N GLY A 324 17.44 2.17 -8.18
CA GLY A 324 17.32 3.08 -7.05
C GLY A 324 15.92 3.71 -6.90
N PHE A 325 15.18 3.91 -8.00
CA PHE A 325 13.79 4.35 -7.97
C PHE A 325 12.85 3.25 -7.45
N VAL A 326 12.95 2.02 -7.98
CA VAL A 326 12.15 0.86 -7.55
C VAL A 326 12.41 0.51 -6.08
N ALA A 327 13.67 0.53 -5.64
CA ALA A 327 14.03 0.29 -4.24
C ALA A 327 13.39 1.30 -3.27
N ARG A 328 13.25 2.57 -3.69
CA ARG A 328 12.61 3.62 -2.89
C ARG A 328 11.09 3.50 -2.83
N LEU A 329 10.47 2.82 -3.79
CA LEU A 329 9.05 2.51 -3.80
C LEU A 329 8.69 1.29 -2.94
N GLY A 330 9.67 0.60 -2.34
CA GLY A 330 9.43 -0.61 -1.54
C GLY A 330 9.01 -1.84 -2.35
N MET A 331 9.14 -1.79 -3.68
CA MET A 331 8.63 -2.78 -4.64
C MET A 331 9.66 -3.87 -5.01
N ALA A 332 10.77 -3.97 -4.29
CA ALA A 332 11.83 -4.94 -4.61
C ALA A 332 11.50 -6.32 -4.00
N SER A 333 10.91 -7.21 -4.79
CA SER A 333 11.13 -8.65 -4.61
C SER A 333 12.47 -9.03 -5.27
N PRO A 334 13.32 -9.84 -4.63
CA PRO A 334 14.45 -10.43 -5.32
C PRO A 334 13.93 -11.31 -6.46
N ARG A 335 14.58 -11.27 -7.63
CA ARG A 335 14.34 -12.27 -8.67
C ARG A 335 14.83 -13.64 -8.17
N PRO A 336 14.13 -14.75 -8.47
CA PRO A 336 14.69 -16.08 -8.26
C PRO A 336 16.00 -16.21 -9.05
N GLY A 337 17.09 -16.56 -8.38
CA GLY A 337 18.38 -16.84 -9.02
C GLY A 337 19.48 -15.78 -8.85
N GLU A 338 19.21 -14.60 -8.30
CA GLU A 338 20.30 -13.75 -7.80
C GLU A 338 20.81 -14.34 -6.47
N THR A 339 21.92 -15.06 -6.53
CA THR A 339 22.69 -15.38 -5.32
C THR A 339 23.09 -14.06 -4.67
N ALA A 340 22.37 -13.69 -3.61
CA ALA A 340 22.85 -12.68 -2.68
C ALA A 340 24.30 -13.04 -2.33
N GLU A 341 25.21 -12.09 -2.51
CA GLU A 341 26.60 -12.31 -2.12
C GLU A 341 26.65 -12.86 -0.69
N PRO A 342 27.55 -13.83 -0.41
CA PRO A 342 27.60 -14.46 0.90
C PRO A 342 27.81 -13.39 1.98
N ALA A 343 26.90 -13.37 2.96
CA ALA A 343 26.80 -12.42 4.07
C ALA A 343 27.96 -12.50 5.10
N ASP A 344 29.15 -12.92 4.68
CA ASP A 344 30.30 -13.18 5.53
C ASP A 344 31.38 -12.08 5.44
N ALA A 345 31.18 -11.06 4.59
CA ALA A 345 32.12 -9.95 4.38
C ALA A 345 31.66 -8.62 4.99
N TRP A 346 30.79 -8.65 6.01
CA TRP A 346 30.24 -7.42 6.61
C TRP A 346 30.94 -7.09 7.92
N ASP A 347 31.25 -5.81 8.09
CA ASP A 347 31.99 -5.27 9.22
C ASP A 347 31.25 -5.59 10.54
N ASN A 348 31.92 -6.29 11.45
CA ASN A 348 31.34 -6.77 12.71
C ASN A 348 31.39 -5.70 13.82
N GLU A 349 31.81 -4.47 13.50
CA GLU A 349 31.90 -3.39 14.46
C GLU A 349 30.51 -2.90 14.90
N VAL A 350 30.36 -2.67 16.21
CA VAL A 350 29.15 -2.08 16.78
C VAL A 350 29.12 -0.59 16.40
N PRO A 351 28.05 -0.08 15.74
CA PRO A 351 27.96 1.32 15.40
C PRO A 351 28.09 2.23 16.62
N ALA A 352 28.63 3.43 16.42
CA ALA A 352 28.69 4.44 17.47
C ALA A 352 27.27 4.78 17.98
N SER A 353 27.15 5.24 19.22
CA SER A 353 25.83 5.51 19.81
C SER A 353 25.02 6.56 19.03
N ASP A 354 25.67 7.45 18.30
CA ASP A 354 25.11 8.55 17.51
C ASP A 354 25.07 8.28 16.00
N ASP A 355 25.48 7.07 15.56
CA ASP A 355 25.45 6.66 14.16
C ASP A 355 24.10 6.04 13.76
N LEU A 356 23.15 6.90 13.36
CA LEU A 356 21.80 6.45 12.98
C LEU A 356 21.82 5.48 11.79
N GLU A 357 22.63 5.76 10.78
CA GLU A 357 22.66 4.96 9.55
C GLU A 357 23.30 3.60 9.80
N GLY A 358 24.36 3.54 10.62
CA GLY A 358 24.93 2.28 11.09
C GLY A 358 23.91 1.43 11.88
N TRP A 359 23.16 2.04 12.80
CA TRP A 359 22.11 1.31 13.54
C TRP A 359 20.94 0.86 12.65
N LYS A 360 20.54 1.65 11.65
CA LYS A 360 19.53 1.22 10.65
C LYS A 360 20.01 0.06 9.80
N GLU A 361 21.29 0.04 9.47
CA GLU A 361 21.90 -1.06 8.72
C GLU A 361 21.92 -2.35 9.57
N VAL A 362 22.25 -2.26 10.86
CA VAL A 362 22.08 -3.39 11.81
C VAL A 362 20.62 -3.86 11.89
N ASP A 363 19.67 -2.92 11.96
CA ASP A 363 18.23 -3.20 12.01
C ASP A 363 17.75 -3.96 10.77
N ARG A 364 18.15 -3.51 9.58
CA ARG A 364 17.87 -4.15 8.29
C ARG A 364 18.40 -5.58 8.26
N ARG A 365 19.64 -5.82 8.72
CA ARG A 365 20.21 -7.17 8.79
C ARG A 365 19.45 -8.08 9.75
N LEU A 366 19.11 -7.58 10.93
CA LEU A 366 18.34 -8.34 11.91
C LEU A 366 16.95 -8.69 11.36
N PHE A 367 16.31 -7.76 10.65
CA PHE A 367 15.04 -7.99 9.96
C PHE A 367 15.14 -9.07 8.88
N GLN A 368 16.18 -9.04 8.04
CA GLN A 368 16.43 -10.10 7.05
C GLN A 368 16.64 -11.47 7.69
N ARG A 369 17.29 -11.54 8.86
CA ARG A 369 17.41 -12.79 9.63
C ARG A 369 16.07 -13.25 10.20
N PHE A 370 15.19 -12.33 10.61
CA PHE A 370 13.85 -12.67 11.07
C PHE A 370 13.02 -13.26 9.92
N ALA A 371 13.01 -12.61 8.76
CA ALA A 371 12.30 -13.09 7.57
C ALA A 371 12.75 -14.51 7.19
N ARG A 372 14.06 -14.72 7.03
CA ARG A 372 14.60 -16.05 6.72
C ARG A 372 14.29 -17.10 7.80
N HIS A 373 14.42 -16.75 9.08
CA HIS A 373 14.10 -17.68 10.17
C HIS A 373 12.60 -18.03 10.18
N PHE A 374 11.74 -17.09 9.81
CA PHE A 374 10.31 -17.30 9.72
C PHE A 374 9.93 -18.23 8.56
N GLU A 375 10.55 -18.06 7.40
CA GLU A 375 10.41 -18.95 6.23
C GLU A 375 10.90 -20.38 6.54
N GLU A 376 12.02 -20.53 7.24
CA GLU A 376 12.62 -21.84 7.54
C GLU A 376 11.92 -22.61 8.68
N GLU A 377 11.13 -21.95 9.53
CA GLU A 377 10.52 -22.57 10.72
C GLU A 377 9.06 -22.99 10.50
N ASP A 378 8.86 -24.20 9.97
CA ASP A 378 7.55 -24.85 9.74
C ASP A 378 6.55 -24.73 10.92
N ARG A 379 7.05 -24.63 12.15
CA ARG A 379 6.19 -24.58 13.34
C ARG A 379 5.44 -23.26 13.47
N LEU A 380 5.98 -22.15 12.98
CA LEU A 380 5.30 -20.85 13.00
C LEU A 380 4.13 -20.80 12.01
N TRP A 381 4.13 -21.69 11.01
CA TRP A 381 3.05 -21.86 10.04
C TRP A 381 1.97 -22.86 10.48
N SER A 382 2.12 -23.46 11.67
CA SER A 382 1.12 -24.38 12.20
C SER A 382 -0.09 -23.64 12.78
N SER A 383 -1.26 -24.30 12.85
CA SER A 383 -2.50 -23.68 13.35
C SER A 383 -2.41 -23.16 14.78
N ARG A 384 -1.47 -23.65 15.59
CA ARG A 384 -1.35 -23.28 17.00
C ARG A 384 -0.87 -21.84 17.22
N PRO A 385 0.27 -21.38 16.69
CA PRO A 385 0.68 -19.98 16.78
C PRO A 385 -0.28 -19.05 16.04
N ILE A 386 -0.84 -19.47 14.90
CA ILE A 386 -1.82 -18.67 14.14
C ILE A 386 -3.05 -18.38 15.01
N ARG A 387 -3.72 -19.41 15.54
CA ARG A 387 -4.84 -19.26 16.49
C ARG A 387 -4.48 -18.47 17.73
N ARG A 388 -3.22 -18.50 18.14
CA ARG A 388 -2.77 -17.74 19.31
C ARG A 388 -2.71 -16.25 19.00
N TYR A 389 -2.20 -15.86 17.84
CA TYR A 389 -1.98 -14.45 17.47
C TYR A 389 -3.18 -13.79 16.82
N PHE A 390 -3.94 -14.48 15.97
CA PHE A 390 -5.10 -13.90 15.28
C PHE A 390 -6.43 -14.19 15.98
N ASN A 391 -6.44 -15.10 16.98
CA ASN A 391 -7.67 -15.70 17.52
C ASN A 391 -8.49 -16.46 16.45
N ASP A 392 -7.82 -16.88 15.38
CA ASP A 392 -8.35 -17.50 14.16
C ASP A 392 -7.26 -18.39 13.55
N ASP A 393 -7.59 -19.37 12.72
CA ASP A 393 -6.62 -20.20 11.98
C ASP A 393 -6.43 -19.85 10.51
N ASP A 394 -7.14 -18.84 9.99
CA ASP A 394 -6.99 -18.41 8.59
C ASP A 394 -5.84 -17.41 8.40
N LEU A 395 -4.59 -17.88 8.52
CA LEU A 395 -3.41 -17.03 8.27
C LEU A 395 -3.44 -16.40 6.87
N ASP A 396 -3.94 -17.13 5.88
CA ASP A 396 -3.96 -16.71 4.48
C ASP A 396 -4.84 -15.47 4.32
N TYR A 397 -6.03 -15.48 4.94
CA TYR A 397 -6.91 -14.33 4.98
C TYR A 397 -6.19 -13.10 5.52
N TYR A 398 -5.56 -13.18 6.69
CA TYR A 398 -4.90 -12.00 7.27
C TYR A 398 -3.72 -11.53 6.44
N LEU A 399 -2.90 -12.44 5.90
CA LEU A 399 -1.76 -12.07 5.05
C LEU A 399 -2.20 -11.38 3.77
N ASP A 400 -3.28 -11.85 3.13
CA ASP A 400 -3.81 -11.28 1.89
C ASP A 400 -4.55 -9.95 2.16
N GLU A 401 -5.46 -9.92 3.14
CA GLU A 401 -6.32 -8.75 3.41
C GLU A 401 -5.53 -7.56 4.01
N HIS A 402 -4.50 -7.86 4.80
CA HIS A 402 -3.72 -6.84 5.52
C HIS A 402 -2.27 -6.71 5.05
N GLU A 403 -1.97 -7.15 3.82
CA GLU A 403 -0.62 -7.09 3.23
C GLU A 403 -0.03 -5.68 3.33
N GLN A 404 -0.81 -4.67 2.90
CA GLN A 404 -0.41 -3.26 2.91
C GLN A 404 -0.21 -2.68 4.33
N GLN A 405 -0.74 -3.36 5.35
CA GLN A 405 -0.64 -2.96 6.74
C GLN A 405 0.49 -3.69 7.49
N ARG A 406 1.34 -4.45 6.76
CA ARG A 406 2.54 -5.12 7.27
C ARG A 406 2.23 -6.20 8.33
N VAL A 407 1.10 -6.88 8.16
CA VAL A 407 0.66 -8.00 9.01
C VAL A 407 1.68 -9.13 9.12
N ALA A 408 2.38 -9.44 8.02
CA ALA A 408 3.42 -10.47 7.99
C ALA A 408 4.58 -10.13 8.94
N GLU A 409 4.97 -8.85 8.99
CA GLU A 409 6.03 -8.37 9.87
C GLU A 409 5.60 -8.43 11.34
N ALA A 410 4.37 -7.99 11.63
CA ALA A 410 3.83 -8.02 12.99
C ALA A 410 3.74 -9.44 13.55
N TYR A 411 3.25 -10.39 12.73
CA TYR A 411 3.18 -11.80 13.10
C TYR A 411 4.57 -12.42 13.25
N THR A 412 5.51 -12.11 12.34
CA THR A 412 6.90 -12.58 12.40
C THR A 412 7.60 -12.09 13.66
N ALA A 413 7.50 -10.80 13.97
CA ALA A 413 8.10 -10.20 15.16
C ALA A 413 7.56 -10.88 16.44
N TRP A 414 6.24 -11.04 16.57
CA TRP A 414 5.64 -11.75 17.70
C TRP A 414 6.09 -13.21 17.77
N GLY A 415 6.09 -13.91 16.64
CA GLY A 415 6.50 -15.31 16.53
C GLY A 415 7.94 -15.54 16.98
N ILE A 416 8.82 -14.56 16.74
CA ILE A 416 10.23 -14.65 17.09
C ILE A 416 10.50 -14.20 18.54
N LEU A 417 9.93 -13.06 18.94
CA LEU A 417 10.25 -12.38 20.19
C LEU A 417 9.43 -12.90 21.37
N ASP A 418 8.17 -13.26 21.16
CA ASP A 418 7.21 -13.51 22.24
C ASP A 418 6.65 -14.95 22.26
N TYR A 419 6.51 -15.60 21.10
CA TYR A 419 5.87 -16.90 21.03
C TYR A 419 6.68 -18.00 21.74
N ARG A 420 5.99 -18.71 22.64
CA ARG A 420 6.50 -19.89 23.35
C ARG A 420 5.50 -21.04 23.21
N PRO A 421 5.89 -22.19 22.63
CA PRO A 421 5.01 -23.37 22.56
C PRO A 421 4.53 -23.87 23.93
N ASN A 422 5.29 -23.63 24.99
CA ASN A 422 4.86 -23.83 26.37
C ASN A 422 5.68 -22.92 27.30
N LYS A 423 5.25 -22.79 28.56
CA LYS A 423 5.86 -21.87 29.55
C LYS A 423 7.35 -22.12 29.83
N ASN A 424 7.88 -23.30 29.49
CA ASN A 424 9.29 -23.64 29.71
C ASN A 424 10.12 -23.57 28.42
N SER A 425 9.49 -23.33 27.26
CA SER A 425 10.19 -23.22 25.99
C SER A 425 10.85 -21.85 25.85
N ARG A 426 12.04 -21.86 25.25
CA ARG A 426 12.71 -20.63 24.80
C ARG A 426 12.02 -20.03 23.57
N THR A 427 12.01 -18.71 23.46
CA THR A 427 11.58 -18.00 22.23
C THR A 427 12.59 -18.25 21.11
N HIS A 428 12.25 -17.90 19.88
CA HIS A 428 13.21 -18.01 18.78
C HIS A 428 14.34 -16.99 18.94
N ALA A 429 14.04 -15.78 19.42
CA ALA A 429 15.05 -14.78 19.75
C ALA A 429 16.09 -15.29 20.78
N GLU A 430 15.65 -15.97 21.85
CA GLU A 430 16.55 -16.59 22.83
C GLU A 430 17.45 -17.65 22.19
N LYS A 431 16.92 -18.46 21.27
CA LYS A 431 17.71 -19.46 20.53
C LYS A 431 18.69 -18.81 19.56
N MET A 432 18.33 -17.69 18.94
CA MET A 432 19.22 -16.95 18.03
C MET A 432 20.42 -16.38 18.81
N LEU A 433 20.18 -15.78 19.98
CA LEU A 433 21.26 -15.31 20.86
C LEU A 433 22.19 -16.45 21.30
N GLU A 434 21.65 -17.65 21.53
CA GLU A 434 22.45 -18.83 21.91
C GLU A 434 23.26 -19.43 20.77
N LYS A 435 22.76 -19.36 19.52
CA LYS A 435 23.50 -19.80 18.34
C LYS A 435 24.69 -18.87 18.00
N GLY A 436 24.69 -17.66 18.55
CA GLY A 436 25.70 -16.63 18.30
C GLY A 436 25.24 -15.71 17.17
N LEU A 437 25.10 -14.43 17.50
CA LEU A 437 24.87 -13.34 16.55
C LEU A 437 26.04 -12.35 16.64
N PRO A 438 26.37 -11.64 15.55
CA PRO A 438 27.18 -10.43 15.59
C PRO A 438 26.77 -9.51 16.75
N GLU A 439 27.74 -8.87 17.40
CA GLU A 439 27.50 -8.13 18.66
C GLU A 439 26.44 -7.03 18.50
N ALA A 440 26.48 -6.28 17.40
CA ALA A 440 25.51 -5.22 17.11
C ALA A 440 24.07 -5.77 16.98
N GLU A 441 23.88 -6.88 16.25
CA GLU A 441 22.58 -7.53 16.09
C GLU A 441 22.08 -8.13 17.41
N ALA A 442 22.99 -8.70 18.21
CA ALA A 442 22.66 -9.26 19.52
C ALA A 442 22.21 -8.16 20.51
N LEU A 443 22.83 -6.97 20.47
CA LEU A 443 22.42 -5.82 21.28
C LEU A 443 21.01 -5.36 20.90
N LEU A 444 20.75 -5.20 19.61
CA LEU A 444 19.43 -4.79 19.11
C LEU A 444 18.35 -5.82 19.43
N LEU A 445 18.65 -7.11 19.24
CA LEU A 445 17.73 -8.19 19.57
C LEU A 445 17.37 -8.21 21.06
N ARG A 446 18.35 -8.01 21.96
CA ARG A 446 18.10 -7.88 23.40
C ARG A 446 17.21 -6.67 23.71
N ALA A 447 17.49 -5.52 23.09
CA ALA A 447 16.67 -4.33 23.27
C ALA A 447 15.21 -4.56 22.84
N ARG A 448 14.99 -5.27 21.72
CA ARG A 448 13.63 -5.69 21.29
C ARG A 448 12.98 -6.64 22.30
N MET A 449 13.70 -7.65 22.79
CA MET A 449 13.20 -8.58 23.82
C MET A 449 12.87 -7.89 25.16
N GLU A 450 13.62 -6.85 25.52
CA GLU A 450 13.41 -6.03 26.71
C GLU A 450 12.33 -4.95 26.53
N SER A 451 11.77 -4.79 25.34
CA SER A 451 10.63 -3.91 25.10
C SER A 451 9.32 -4.71 25.09
N CYS A 452 8.18 -4.03 24.93
CA CYS A 452 6.88 -4.69 24.82
C CYS A 452 6.02 -3.98 23.77
N PRO A 453 5.15 -4.71 23.06
CA PRO A 453 4.16 -4.07 22.21
C PRO A 453 3.13 -3.33 23.07
N THR A 454 2.68 -2.19 22.59
CA THR A 454 1.67 -1.33 23.22
C THR A 454 0.90 -0.58 22.13
N LEU A 455 -0.02 0.29 22.53
CA LEU A 455 -0.75 1.17 21.62
C LEU A 455 -0.21 2.60 21.77
N TYR A 456 0.32 3.15 20.69
CA TYR A 456 0.79 4.53 20.63
C TYR A 456 -0.20 5.39 19.86
N ARG A 457 -0.39 6.64 20.28
CA ARG A 457 -1.01 7.69 19.46
C ARG A 457 0.10 8.56 18.87
N VAL A 458 -0.02 8.90 17.58
CA VAL A 458 0.88 9.88 16.95
C VAL A 458 0.52 11.27 17.45
N ALA A 459 1.41 11.86 18.25
CA ALA A 459 1.23 13.18 18.85
C ALA A 459 1.75 14.33 17.96
N GLY A 460 2.64 14.00 17.04
CA GLY A 460 3.21 14.89 16.04
C GLY A 460 4.30 14.20 15.24
N HIS A 461 4.72 14.82 14.14
CA HIS A 461 5.83 14.33 13.32
C HIS A 461 6.62 15.48 12.69
N ASN A 462 7.84 15.21 12.29
CA ASN A 462 8.71 16.15 11.58
C ASN A 462 9.42 15.45 10.42
N ALA A 463 8.89 15.63 9.21
CA ALA A 463 9.42 15.05 7.98
C ALA A 463 10.86 15.47 7.65
N LYS A 464 11.28 16.68 8.05
CA LYS A 464 12.65 17.17 7.82
C LYS A 464 13.66 16.49 8.75
N ALA A 465 13.27 16.32 10.01
CA ALA A 465 14.10 15.64 11.01
C ALA A 465 14.04 14.11 10.91
N GLY A 466 13.03 13.55 10.23
CA GLY A 466 12.83 12.11 10.13
C GLY A 466 12.36 11.49 11.45
N THR A 467 11.52 12.21 12.20
CA THR A 467 11.14 11.87 13.57
C THR A 467 9.64 11.93 13.79
N ILE A 468 9.14 11.06 14.67
CA ILE A 468 7.71 10.97 15.02
C ILE A 468 7.59 10.90 16.54
N ASP A 469 6.73 11.74 17.10
CA ASP A 469 6.44 11.78 18.52
C ASP A 469 5.23 10.90 18.82
N LEU A 470 5.45 9.88 19.64
CA LEU A 470 4.45 8.90 20.03
C LEU A 470 4.10 9.06 21.51
N GLU A 471 2.80 9.04 21.83
CA GLU A 471 2.29 8.95 23.21
C GLU A 471 1.77 7.53 23.47
N ASP A 472 2.28 6.85 24.50
CA ASP A 472 1.78 5.53 24.88
C ASP A 472 0.44 5.67 25.59
N VAL A 473 -0.64 5.21 24.96
CA VAL A 473 -1.99 5.42 25.53
C VAL A 473 -2.33 4.40 26.62
N LEU A 474 -1.62 3.28 26.70
CA LEU A 474 -1.84 2.22 27.69
C LEU A 474 -0.97 2.40 28.93
N LEU A 475 0.33 2.64 28.74
CA LEU A 475 1.31 2.76 29.83
C LEU A 475 1.63 4.20 30.22
N GLY A 476 1.30 5.17 29.36
CA GLY A 476 1.69 6.55 29.55
C GLY A 476 3.13 6.87 29.15
N GLY A 477 3.42 8.16 29.08
CA GLY A 477 4.70 8.69 28.60
C GLY A 477 4.76 8.90 27.09
N THR A 478 5.86 9.50 26.65
CA THR A 478 6.09 9.86 25.25
C THR A 478 7.46 9.37 24.79
N VAL A 479 7.58 9.01 23.52
CA VAL A 479 8.84 8.60 22.89
C VAL A 479 8.92 9.18 21.48
N THR A 480 10.09 9.71 21.12
CA THR A 480 10.38 10.16 19.76
C THR A 480 11.12 9.05 19.03
N VAL A 481 10.56 8.55 17.93
CA VAL A 481 11.14 7.51 17.09
C VAL A 481 11.77 8.10 15.83
N ASN A 482 12.80 7.43 15.30
CA ASN A 482 13.59 7.90 14.15
C ASN A 482 13.23 7.09 12.89
N ASP A 483 12.21 7.54 12.15
CA ASP A 483 11.79 6.93 10.88
C ASP A 483 11.49 7.99 9.82
N LYS A 484 12.35 8.05 8.79
CA LYS A 484 12.25 9.07 7.73
C LYS A 484 11.12 8.79 6.75
N ALA A 485 10.81 7.53 6.46
CA ALA A 485 9.75 7.17 5.54
C ALA A 485 8.40 7.47 6.19
N MET A 486 8.17 6.91 7.38
CA MET A 486 6.92 7.10 8.11
C MET A 486 6.70 8.58 8.48
N SER A 487 7.75 9.36 8.78
CA SER A 487 7.59 10.79 9.13
C SER A 487 7.05 11.68 8.01
N LYS A 488 7.00 11.19 6.76
CA LYS A 488 6.46 11.95 5.62
C LYS A 488 4.99 11.67 5.39
N ASP A 489 4.54 10.46 5.71
CA ASP A 489 3.23 9.94 5.32
C ASP A 489 2.30 9.71 6.52
N VAL A 490 2.82 9.80 7.75
CA VAL A 490 2.03 9.61 8.98
C VAL A 490 1.12 10.80 9.26
N HIS A 491 -0.11 10.52 9.65
CA HIS A 491 -1.06 11.53 10.13
C HIS A 491 -1.07 11.59 11.66
N ASP A 492 -1.24 12.80 12.21
CA ASP A 492 -1.44 12.98 13.64
C ASP A 492 -2.74 12.32 14.11
N SER A 493 -2.81 11.93 15.39
CA SER A 493 -3.96 11.27 16.02
C SER A 493 -4.32 9.86 15.51
N ILE A 494 -3.60 9.29 14.55
CA ILE A 494 -3.69 7.84 14.29
C ILE A 494 -3.05 7.07 15.44
N PHE A 495 -3.43 5.80 15.59
CA PHE A 495 -2.86 4.91 16.58
C PHE A 495 -2.03 3.80 15.92
N LEU A 496 -0.88 3.50 16.50
CA LEU A 496 0.04 2.48 16.04
C LEU A 496 0.16 1.40 17.13
N VAL A 497 -0.19 0.17 16.78
CA VAL A 497 0.11 -1.00 17.61
C VAL A 497 1.55 -1.39 17.33
N ALA A 498 2.46 -1.02 18.22
CA ALA A 498 3.88 -1.12 17.94
C ALA A 498 4.72 -1.41 19.19
N ARG A 499 5.94 -1.88 18.95
CA ARG A 499 7.00 -2.00 19.92
C ARG A 499 8.05 -0.94 19.62
N VAL A 500 8.51 -0.23 20.65
CA VAL A 500 9.61 0.74 20.52
C VAL A 500 10.81 0.23 21.32
N SER A 501 11.95 0.14 20.65
CA SER A 501 13.21 -0.34 21.23
C SER A 501 14.33 0.67 20.99
N ARG A 502 15.33 0.68 21.88
CA ARG A 502 16.44 1.65 21.82
C ARG A 502 17.67 1.01 21.19
N ALA A 503 18.30 1.71 20.25
CA ALA A 503 19.60 1.37 19.69
C ALA A 503 20.50 2.62 19.68
N GLY A 504 21.62 2.56 20.40
CA GLY A 504 22.42 3.77 20.67
C GLY A 504 21.60 4.86 21.39
N GLN A 505 21.52 6.04 20.80
CA GLN A 505 20.71 7.16 21.29
C GLN A 505 19.32 7.25 20.62
N PHE A 506 19.02 6.37 19.68
CA PHE A 506 17.83 6.42 18.84
C PHE A 506 16.76 5.42 19.30
N HIS A 507 15.51 5.70 18.93
CA HIS A 507 14.40 4.77 19.14
C HIS A 507 13.87 4.26 17.80
N PHE A 508 13.78 2.94 17.69
CA PHE A 508 13.30 2.22 16.53
C PHE A 508 11.91 1.67 16.82
N ILE A 509 11.03 1.75 15.82
CA ILE A 509 9.66 1.26 15.91
C ILE A 509 9.52 -0.04 15.10
N GLU A 510 8.85 -1.02 15.68
CA GLU A 510 8.50 -2.30 15.07
C GLU A 510 6.98 -2.47 15.14
N VAL A 511 6.34 -2.77 14.00
CA VAL A 511 4.89 -2.99 13.94
C VAL A 511 4.53 -4.26 14.72
N ALA A 512 3.48 -4.19 15.55
CA ALA A 512 3.05 -5.30 16.40
C ALA A 512 1.56 -5.67 16.23
N GLY A 513 0.83 -4.93 15.39
CA GLY A 513 -0.58 -5.13 15.05
C GLY A 513 -1.04 -4.06 14.03
N PRO A 514 -2.36 -3.94 13.78
CA PRO A 514 -2.87 -3.02 12.77
C PRO A 514 -2.67 -1.55 13.15
N PRO A 515 -2.45 -0.66 12.17
CA PRO A 515 -2.65 0.78 12.36
C PRO A 515 -4.15 1.06 12.54
N LEU A 516 -4.52 1.91 13.49
CA LEU A 516 -5.91 2.23 13.80
C LEU A 516 -6.21 3.72 13.57
N GLY A 517 -7.37 4.01 13.02
CA GLY A 517 -7.82 5.38 12.78
C GLY A 517 -8.08 6.16 14.08
N ALA A 518 -8.15 7.48 13.97
CA ALA A 518 -8.32 8.38 15.13
C ALA A 518 -9.58 8.08 15.98
N GLY A 519 -10.64 7.55 15.37
CA GLY A 519 -11.87 7.14 16.08
C GLY A 519 -11.82 5.76 16.74
N MET A 520 -10.81 4.94 16.44
CA MET A 520 -10.73 3.54 16.89
C MET A 520 -10.04 3.40 18.26
N GLY A 521 -9.23 4.38 18.68
CA GLY A 521 -8.35 4.27 19.85
C GLY A 521 -9.08 3.85 21.13
N LEU A 522 -10.17 4.54 21.51
CA LEU A 522 -10.91 4.22 22.73
C LEU A 522 -11.49 2.80 22.69
N HIS A 523 -12.07 2.41 21.55
CA HIS A 523 -12.71 1.11 21.38
C HIS A 523 -11.68 -0.02 21.40
N ALA A 524 -10.49 0.19 20.83
CA ALA A 524 -9.39 -0.77 20.89
C ALA A 524 -8.90 -0.99 22.33
N VAL A 525 -8.76 0.09 23.12
CA VAL A 525 -8.39 -0.04 24.54
C VAL A 525 -9.47 -0.78 25.34
N GLU A 526 -10.75 -0.52 25.08
CA GLU A 526 -11.85 -1.24 25.73
C GLU A 526 -11.88 -2.71 25.34
N PHE A 527 -11.64 -3.04 24.07
CA PHE A 527 -11.51 -4.41 23.59
C PHE A 527 -10.39 -5.16 24.33
N LEU A 528 -9.17 -4.61 24.35
CA LEU A 528 -8.03 -5.22 25.04
C LEU A 528 -8.29 -5.43 26.54
N ARG A 529 -8.95 -4.45 27.19
CA ARG A 529 -9.33 -4.56 28.60
C ARG A 529 -10.36 -5.67 28.83
N ASN A 530 -11.36 -5.80 27.95
CA ASN A 530 -12.38 -6.84 28.04
C ASN A 530 -11.80 -8.23 27.81
N GLU A 531 -10.80 -8.34 26.94
CA GLU A 531 -9.99 -9.56 26.75
C GLU A 531 -8.99 -9.82 27.89
N GLY A 532 -9.03 -9.01 28.95
CA GLY A 532 -8.26 -9.21 30.17
C GLY A 532 -6.78 -8.89 30.05
N VAL A 533 -6.38 -8.04 29.09
CA VAL A 533 -5.01 -7.52 29.02
C VAL A 533 -4.77 -6.60 30.21
N GLU A 534 -3.69 -6.86 30.94
CA GLU A 534 -3.24 -5.97 32.02
C GLU A 534 -2.31 -4.89 31.45
N PHE A 535 -2.64 -3.61 31.66
CA PHE A 535 -1.87 -2.45 31.16
C PHE A 535 -0.66 -2.15 32.04
N THR A 536 0.23 -3.14 32.12
CA THR A 536 1.58 -3.07 32.69
C THR A 536 2.56 -3.61 31.67
N ARG A 537 3.85 -3.30 31.78
CA ARG A 537 4.86 -3.84 30.85
C ARG A 537 4.88 -5.38 30.88
N GLU A 538 4.76 -5.97 32.07
CA GLU A 538 4.71 -7.41 32.26
C GLU A 538 3.44 -8.02 31.66
N GLY A 539 2.29 -7.36 31.87
CA GLY A 539 1.01 -7.77 31.30
C GLY A 539 1.01 -7.76 29.78
N LEU A 540 1.45 -6.65 29.17
CA LEU A 540 1.53 -6.51 27.71
C LEU A 540 2.54 -7.49 27.08
N ARG A 541 3.66 -7.80 27.74
CA ARG A 541 4.55 -8.88 27.25
C ARG A 541 3.90 -10.25 27.35
N ALA A 542 3.26 -10.56 28.47
CA ALA A 542 2.61 -11.86 28.67
C ALA A 542 1.48 -12.09 27.67
N ASP A 543 0.75 -11.03 27.34
CA ASP A 543 -0.40 -11.02 26.45
C ASP A 543 -0.11 -10.37 25.09
N ALA A 544 1.14 -10.33 24.64
CA ALA A 544 1.56 -9.72 23.37
C ALA A 544 0.74 -10.19 22.16
N HIS A 545 0.33 -11.47 22.18
CA HIS A 545 -0.53 -12.08 21.16
C HIS A 545 -1.92 -11.43 21.03
N LYS A 546 -2.48 -10.86 22.10
CA LYS A 546 -3.80 -10.21 22.07
C LYS A 546 -3.79 -8.88 21.34
N LEU A 547 -2.62 -8.27 21.15
CA LEU A 547 -2.48 -7.14 20.24
C LEU A 547 -2.64 -7.57 18.77
N GLY A 548 -2.35 -8.84 18.44
CA GLY A 548 -2.69 -9.44 17.14
C GLY A 548 -4.19 -9.68 16.96
N TRP A 549 -4.97 -9.85 18.03
CA TRP A 549 -6.43 -9.97 17.92
C TRP A 549 -7.09 -8.69 17.40
N LEU A 550 -6.37 -7.57 17.41
CA LEU A 550 -6.84 -6.32 16.84
C LEU A 550 -7.02 -6.39 15.31
N TRP A 551 -6.39 -7.34 14.60
CA TRP A 551 -6.61 -7.53 13.16
C TRP A 551 -8.08 -7.87 12.87
N GLY A 552 -8.56 -9.03 13.36
CA GLY A 552 -9.96 -9.41 13.19
C GLY A 552 -10.96 -8.47 13.88
N TRP A 553 -10.57 -7.86 15.02
CA TRP A 553 -11.40 -6.83 15.65
C TRP A 553 -11.57 -5.59 14.77
N MET A 554 -10.52 -5.17 14.04
CA MET A 554 -10.58 -4.04 13.13
C MET A 554 -11.52 -4.33 11.97
N ASP A 555 -11.48 -5.53 11.40
CA ASP A 555 -12.40 -5.97 10.34
C ASP A 555 -13.85 -5.93 10.82
N ASP A 556 -14.11 -6.50 12.00
CA ASP A 556 -15.42 -6.48 12.63
C ASP A 556 -15.89 -5.05 12.91
N TRP A 557 -14.99 -4.17 13.39
CA TRP A 557 -15.31 -2.78 13.65
C TRP A 557 -15.67 -2.04 12.36
N GLN A 558 -14.91 -2.25 11.29
CA GLN A 558 -15.14 -1.59 9.99
C GLN A 558 -16.42 -2.09 9.34
N ALA A 559 -16.68 -3.40 9.37
CA ALA A 559 -17.89 -4.00 8.81
C ALA A 559 -19.18 -3.54 9.52
N ASN A 560 -19.09 -3.24 10.81
CA ASN A 560 -20.24 -2.80 11.63
C ASN A 560 -20.30 -1.29 11.85
N TRP A 561 -19.35 -0.51 11.33
CA TRP A 561 -19.30 0.93 11.52
C TRP A 561 -20.46 1.61 10.81
N GLN A 562 -21.29 2.31 11.58
CA GLN A 562 -22.32 3.22 11.05
C GLN A 562 -21.82 4.65 11.20
N PRO A 563 -21.59 5.38 10.09
CA PRO A 563 -21.12 6.76 10.17
C PRO A 563 -22.13 7.60 10.95
N PRO A 564 -21.67 8.53 11.81
CA PRO A 564 -22.57 9.40 12.54
C PRO A 564 -23.36 10.27 11.56
N HIS A 565 -24.68 10.41 11.80
CA HIS A 565 -25.51 11.33 11.04
C HIS A 565 -25.24 12.77 11.49
N THR A 566 -24.87 13.63 10.54
CA THR A 566 -24.67 15.06 10.80
C THR A 566 -26.00 15.81 10.67
N HIS A 567 -26.25 16.75 11.58
CA HIS A 567 -27.43 17.62 11.57
C HIS A 567 -27.01 19.08 11.75
N ASN A 568 -27.83 20.03 11.26
CA ASN A 568 -27.61 21.45 11.51
C ASN A 568 -27.96 21.84 12.97
N THR A 569 -27.74 23.09 13.35
CA THR A 569 -28.00 23.58 14.73
C THR A 569 -29.46 23.48 15.18
N ASP A 570 -30.40 23.23 14.26
CA ASP A 570 -31.82 23.01 14.55
C ASP A 570 -32.19 21.51 14.50
N SER A 571 -31.19 20.62 14.50
CA SER A 571 -31.34 19.16 14.38
C SER A 571 -32.01 18.68 13.08
N HIS A 572 -32.00 19.49 12.03
CA HIS A 572 -32.46 19.08 10.69
C HIS A 572 -31.32 18.45 9.87
N GLU A 573 -31.69 17.66 8.87
CA GLU A 573 -30.77 17.06 7.91
C GLU A 573 -29.99 18.12 7.12
N LEU A 574 -28.68 17.91 6.93
CA LEU A 574 -27.82 18.82 6.16
C LEU A 574 -28.03 18.61 4.66
N LEU A 575 -28.87 19.47 4.08
CA LEU A 575 -29.15 19.51 2.63
C LEU A 575 -28.79 20.89 2.08
N TRP A 576 -27.90 20.98 1.09
CA TRP A 576 -27.65 22.23 0.38
C TRP A 576 -28.79 22.50 -0.61
N HIS A 577 -29.62 23.49 -0.31
CA HIS A 577 -30.63 24.02 -1.22
C HIS A 577 -30.12 25.33 -1.82
N THR A 578 -30.03 25.38 -3.14
CA THR A 578 -29.78 26.60 -3.91
C THR A 578 -31.04 26.92 -4.70
N ALA A 579 -31.71 28.02 -4.37
CA ALA A 579 -32.96 28.43 -4.99
C ALA A 579 -32.81 29.75 -5.74
N SER A 580 -33.26 29.80 -6.99
CA SER A 580 -33.25 31.00 -7.82
C SER A 580 -34.63 31.66 -7.87
N PHE A 581 -34.62 32.99 -7.86
CA PHE A 581 -35.81 33.83 -7.95
C PHE A 581 -35.55 34.94 -8.98
N SER A 582 -36.46 35.16 -9.93
CA SER A 582 -36.37 36.34 -10.81
C SER A 582 -36.78 37.60 -10.08
N VAL A 583 -36.09 38.70 -10.39
CA VAL A 583 -36.30 40.01 -9.76
C VAL A 583 -36.50 41.10 -10.80
N ALA A 584 -37.70 41.68 -10.85
CA ALA A 584 -38.06 42.73 -11.81
C ALA A 584 -37.37 44.08 -11.55
N GLU A 585 -37.16 44.45 -10.27
CA GLU A 585 -36.46 45.67 -9.85
C GLU A 585 -35.39 45.36 -8.79
N PRO A 586 -34.20 44.86 -9.18
CA PRO A 586 -33.17 44.38 -8.25
C PRO A 586 -32.77 45.40 -7.17
N GLU A 587 -32.62 46.68 -7.53
CA GLU A 587 -32.27 47.75 -6.59
C GLU A 587 -33.33 47.98 -5.51
N GLN A 588 -34.62 47.87 -5.87
CA GLN A 588 -35.69 48.02 -4.89
C GLN A 588 -35.69 46.86 -3.89
N VAL A 589 -35.46 45.64 -4.37
CA VAL A 589 -35.39 44.44 -3.52
C VAL A 589 -34.17 44.47 -2.60
N ARG A 590 -33.00 44.91 -3.09
CA ARG A 590 -31.79 45.14 -2.27
C ARG A 590 -32.08 46.10 -1.10
N GLU A 591 -32.74 47.22 -1.36
CA GLU A 591 -33.09 48.20 -0.31
C GLU A 591 -34.14 47.70 0.69
N VAL A 592 -34.95 46.70 0.32
CA VAL A 592 -35.87 46.03 1.25
C VAL A 592 -35.13 45.01 2.11
N LEU A 593 -34.19 44.25 1.54
CA LEU A 593 -33.37 43.29 2.28
C LEU A 593 -32.48 43.98 3.33
N LYS A 594 -31.85 45.12 2.99
CA LYS A 594 -31.03 45.92 3.93
C LYS A 594 -31.80 46.45 5.15
N LYS A 595 -33.14 46.52 5.07
CA LYS A 595 -34.00 47.03 6.16
C LYS A 595 -34.52 45.94 7.09
N ARG A 596 -34.24 44.66 6.80
CA ARG A 596 -34.71 43.53 7.62
C ARG A 596 -33.77 43.34 8.81
N GLU A 597 -34.32 43.19 10.01
CA GLU A 597 -33.52 43.05 11.24
C GLU A 597 -32.70 41.76 11.31
N ASP A 598 -33.16 40.70 10.63
CA ASP A 598 -32.52 39.38 10.59
C ASP A 598 -31.67 39.15 9.33
N VAL A 599 -31.38 40.20 8.55
CA VAL A 599 -30.51 40.14 7.37
C VAL A 599 -29.43 41.20 7.47
N ASP A 600 -28.17 40.77 7.49
CA ASP A 600 -27.02 41.67 7.43
C ASP A 600 -26.50 41.74 5.99
N TYR A 601 -26.04 42.92 5.54
CA TYR A 601 -25.42 43.10 4.22
C TYR A 601 -23.90 43.22 4.37
N ASP A 602 -23.17 42.39 3.62
CA ASP A 602 -21.72 42.42 3.52
C ASP A 602 -21.31 43.18 2.25
N GLU A 603 -20.75 44.37 2.42
CA GLU A 603 -20.32 45.25 1.32
C GLU A 603 -19.07 44.72 0.59
N GLU A 604 -18.24 43.88 1.22
CA GLU A 604 -16.98 43.42 0.64
C GLU A 604 -17.21 42.33 -0.42
N VAL A 605 -18.17 41.45 -0.18
CA VAL A 605 -18.52 40.32 -1.06
C VAL A 605 -19.87 40.47 -1.77
N ASP A 606 -20.55 41.62 -1.59
CA ASP A 606 -21.90 41.91 -2.11
C ASP A 606 -22.95 40.83 -1.78
N GLU A 607 -22.95 40.38 -0.52
CA GLU A 607 -23.76 39.24 -0.05
C GLU A 607 -24.71 39.65 1.10
N PHE A 608 -25.88 39.03 1.18
CA PHE A 608 -26.81 39.18 2.29
C PHE A 608 -26.83 37.92 3.17
N VAL A 609 -26.59 38.08 4.46
CA VAL A 609 -26.57 36.97 5.44
C VAL A 609 -27.84 36.97 6.26
N TRP A 610 -28.69 35.96 6.07
CA TRP A 610 -29.87 35.73 6.90
C TRP A 610 -29.50 34.91 8.14
N SER A 611 -29.79 35.43 9.32
CA SER A 611 -29.33 34.86 10.58
C SER A 611 -30.30 35.06 11.75
N ARG A 612 -30.11 34.31 12.84
CA ARG A 612 -30.93 34.34 14.06
C ARG A 612 -30.04 34.18 15.29
N ASP A 613 -30.44 34.75 16.42
CA ASP A 613 -29.77 34.49 17.71
C ASP A 613 -29.93 33.02 18.14
N ALA A 614 -28.83 32.40 18.59
CA ALA A 614 -28.87 31.02 19.10
C ALA A 614 -29.73 30.90 20.36
N GLU A 615 -30.58 29.87 20.41
CA GLU A 615 -31.30 29.50 21.62
C GLU A 615 -30.36 28.86 22.65
N THR A 616 -30.66 29.06 23.94
CA THR A 616 -29.84 28.64 25.08
C THR A 616 -29.55 27.13 25.16
N ASP A 617 -30.34 26.28 24.50
CA ASP A 617 -30.19 24.81 24.52
C ASP A 617 -29.19 24.26 23.49
N SER A 618 -28.71 25.09 22.55
CA SER A 618 -27.76 24.68 21.50
C SER A 618 -26.30 24.51 21.97
N GLY A 619 -26.04 24.65 23.27
CA GLY A 619 -24.71 24.48 23.86
C GLY A 619 -23.71 25.61 23.56
N MET A 620 -24.08 26.60 22.74
CA MET A 620 -23.26 27.78 22.39
C MET A 620 -24.01 29.09 22.71
N PRO A 621 -24.02 29.54 23.99
CA PRO A 621 -24.73 30.75 24.39
C PRO A 621 -24.14 32.01 23.74
N GLY A 622 -24.98 32.82 23.10
CA GLY A 622 -24.63 34.16 22.60
C GLY A 622 -24.05 34.24 21.20
N GLN A 623 -24.09 33.16 20.41
CA GLN A 623 -23.67 33.19 19.00
C GLN A 623 -24.86 33.39 18.04
N ARG A 624 -24.62 34.06 16.91
CA ARG A 624 -25.59 34.27 15.84
C ARG A 624 -25.50 33.09 14.86
N VAL A 625 -26.61 32.38 14.64
CA VAL A 625 -26.71 31.23 13.73
C VAL A 625 -27.01 31.74 12.32
N MET A 626 -26.13 31.43 11.37
CA MET A 626 -26.41 31.66 9.94
C MET A 626 -27.47 30.66 9.46
N LEU A 627 -28.58 31.19 8.93
CA LEU A 627 -29.70 30.43 8.39
C LEU A 627 -29.61 30.28 6.86
N GLY A 628 -29.10 31.31 6.18
CA GLY A 628 -28.94 31.29 4.72
C GLY A 628 -28.16 32.47 4.19
N ARG A 629 -27.76 32.37 2.92
CA ARG A 629 -27.03 33.38 2.15
C ARG A 629 -27.87 33.80 0.95
N LEU A 630 -27.90 35.09 0.63
CA LEU A 630 -28.55 35.60 -0.56
C LEU A 630 -27.60 36.46 -1.41
N GLU A 631 -27.56 36.17 -2.70
CA GLU A 631 -26.69 36.82 -3.68
C GLU A 631 -27.51 37.24 -4.90
N PHE A 632 -27.15 38.35 -5.52
CA PHE A 632 -27.76 38.78 -6.78
C PHE A 632 -26.85 38.44 -7.97
N VAL A 633 -27.38 37.70 -8.93
CA VAL A 633 -26.71 37.37 -10.19
C VAL A 633 -27.50 38.02 -11.31
N GLY A 634 -27.13 39.26 -11.67
CA GLY A 634 -27.88 40.04 -12.66
C GLY A 634 -29.27 40.41 -12.14
N ASP A 635 -30.31 39.89 -12.80
CA ASP A 635 -31.73 40.04 -12.45
C ASP A 635 -32.28 38.84 -11.65
N GLU A 636 -31.43 37.91 -11.23
CA GLU A 636 -31.80 36.78 -10.37
C GLU A 636 -31.28 36.97 -8.94
N LEU A 637 -32.07 36.52 -7.96
CA LEU A 637 -31.72 36.40 -6.55
C LEU A 637 -31.55 34.93 -6.20
N VAL A 638 -30.38 34.55 -5.69
CA VAL A 638 -30.04 33.17 -5.32
C VAL A 638 -30.02 33.04 -3.81
N LEU A 639 -30.82 32.13 -3.24
CA LEU A 639 -30.82 31.76 -1.83
C LEU A 639 -30.11 30.41 -1.63
N THR A 640 -29.08 30.39 -0.78
CA THR A 640 -28.38 29.17 -0.37
C THR A 640 -28.63 28.87 1.11
N VAL A 641 -29.13 27.67 1.42
CA VAL A 641 -29.41 27.19 2.79
C VAL A 641 -29.03 25.73 2.96
N ASN A 642 -28.87 25.27 4.20
CA ASN A 642 -28.39 23.92 4.53
C ASN A 642 -29.48 22.98 5.11
N SER A 643 -30.77 23.23 4.88
CA SER A 643 -31.88 22.30 5.17
C SER A 643 -33.16 22.67 4.40
N ALA A 644 -34.06 21.70 4.22
CA ALA A 644 -35.35 21.90 3.55
C ALA A 644 -36.23 22.89 4.32
N GLU A 645 -36.24 22.80 5.65
CA GLU A 645 -37.01 23.66 6.55
C GLU A 645 -36.56 25.12 6.45
N ARG A 646 -35.24 25.35 6.36
CA ARG A 646 -34.67 26.70 6.13
C ARG A 646 -35.01 27.21 4.73
N PHE A 647 -35.07 26.36 3.71
CA PHE A 647 -35.51 26.76 2.37
C PHE A 647 -36.97 27.18 2.36
N GLU A 648 -37.86 26.37 2.95
CA GLU A 648 -39.29 26.71 3.06
C GLU A 648 -39.50 28.00 3.85
N ALA A 649 -38.72 28.22 4.91
CA ALA A 649 -38.73 29.47 5.66
C ALA A 649 -38.25 30.66 4.81
N GLY A 650 -37.12 30.53 4.11
CA GLY A 650 -36.58 31.50 3.16
C GLY A 650 -37.58 31.92 2.09
N ARG A 651 -38.09 30.92 1.35
CA ARG A 651 -39.07 31.09 0.28
C ARG A 651 -40.34 31.81 0.75
N ARG A 652 -40.86 31.46 1.92
CA ARG A 652 -42.10 32.04 2.47
C ARG A 652 -42.06 33.56 2.61
N TRP A 653 -40.90 34.14 2.90
CA TRP A 653 -40.77 35.60 3.01
C TRP A 653 -40.25 36.25 1.73
N LEU A 654 -39.43 35.55 0.92
CA LEU A 654 -39.02 36.02 -0.40
C LEU A 654 -40.20 36.17 -1.38
N ASP A 655 -41.13 35.21 -1.39
CA ASP A 655 -42.34 35.24 -2.24
C ASP A 655 -43.29 36.42 -1.91
N LYS A 656 -43.08 37.11 -0.78
CA LYS A 656 -43.87 38.28 -0.37
C LYS A 656 -43.24 39.61 -0.81
N LEU A 657 -42.01 39.59 -1.30
CA LEU A 657 -41.32 40.78 -1.76
C LEU A 657 -41.89 41.19 -3.13
N PRO A 658 -42.23 42.48 -3.32
CA PRO A 658 -42.74 42.96 -4.60
C PRO A 658 -41.66 42.78 -5.69
N GLY A 659 -42.04 42.15 -6.80
CA GLY A 659 -41.15 41.95 -7.94
C GLY A 659 -40.23 40.72 -7.86
N VAL A 660 -40.36 39.87 -6.85
CA VAL A 660 -39.60 38.60 -6.72
C VAL A 660 -40.52 37.41 -7.07
N ALA A 661 -40.05 36.50 -7.92
CA ALA A 661 -40.78 35.29 -8.30
C ALA A 661 -39.87 34.05 -8.22
N PHE A 662 -40.29 33.01 -7.50
CA PHE A 662 -39.55 31.74 -7.45
C PHE A 662 -39.49 31.06 -8.81
N GLU A 663 -38.30 30.58 -9.18
CA GLU A 663 -38.08 29.87 -10.44
C GLU A 663 -37.78 28.40 -10.23
N ALA A 664 -36.69 28.10 -9.53
CA ALA A 664 -36.20 26.74 -9.34
C ALA A 664 -35.49 26.57 -8.01
N VAL A 665 -35.40 25.31 -7.55
CA VAL A 665 -34.57 24.93 -6.41
C VAL A 665 -33.81 23.67 -6.76
N THR A 666 -32.50 23.70 -6.52
CA THR A 666 -31.62 22.55 -6.60
C THR A 666 -31.32 22.10 -5.18
N THR A 667 -31.61 20.83 -4.87
CA THR A 667 -31.35 20.23 -3.55
C THR A 667 -30.21 19.23 -3.67
N ARG A 668 -29.24 19.31 -2.77
CA ARG A 668 -28.04 18.46 -2.71
C ARG A 668 -27.91 17.90 -1.31
N SER A 669 -27.68 16.59 -1.19
CA SER A 669 -27.30 15.99 0.10
C SER A 669 -25.81 16.17 0.32
N LEU A 670 -25.41 16.49 1.57
CA LEU A 670 -24.01 16.60 1.97
C LEU A 670 -23.27 15.24 1.91
N ASP A 671 -24.00 14.12 1.97
CA ASP A 671 -23.43 12.75 2.00
C ASP A 671 -22.96 12.22 0.63
N ARG A 672 -22.91 13.06 -0.42
CA ARG A 672 -22.35 12.62 -1.72
C ARG A 672 -20.84 12.50 -1.63
N ARG A 673 -20.30 11.34 -2.04
CA ARG A 673 -18.86 11.13 -2.19
C ARG A 673 -18.35 12.11 -3.26
N ALA A 674 -17.15 12.66 -3.08
CA ALA A 674 -16.54 13.63 -4.00
C ALA A 674 -16.47 13.18 -5.48
N HIS A 675 -16.61 11.87 -5.74
CA HIS A 675 -16.66 11.29 -7.08
C HIS A 675 -18.02 11.49 -7.81
N ASP A 676 -19.10 11.84 -7.08
CA ASP A 676 -20.45 12.03 -7.62
C ASP A 676 -20.75 13.49 -8.01
N LEU A 677 -19.74 14.36 -7.99
CA LEU A 677 -19.84 15.76 -8.42
C LEU A 677 -19.76 15.84 -9.97
N PRO A 678 -20.66 16.59 -10.65
CA PRO A 678 -20.52 16.93 -12.06
C PRO A 678 -19.15 17.59 -12.35
N LEU A 679 -18.56 17.30 -13.51
CA LEU A 679 -17.24 17.84 -13.94
C LEU A 679 -17.16 19.37 -13.85
N ASP A 680 -18.29 20.03 -14.09
CA ASP A 680 -18.48 21.48 -14.12
C ASP A 680 -18.24 22.12 -12.74
N GLU A 681 -18.44 21.37 -11.66
CA GLU A 681 -18.31 21.83 -10.26
C GLU A 681 -16.92 21.55 -9.66
N LYS A 682 -16.05 20.82 -10.36
CA LYS A 682 -14.62 20.74 -10.00
C LYS A 682 -13.86 22.02 -10.33
N ILE A 683 -14.51 22.98 -10.99
CA ILE A 683 -13.86 24.16 -11.62
C ILE A 683 -14.05 25.43 -10.78
N SER A 684 -14.95 25.44 -9.79
CA SER A 684 -15.13 26.56 -8.86
C SER A 684 -14.71 26.16 -7.46
N GLU A 685 -13.40 26.03 -7.23
CA GLU A 685 -12.87 25.98 -5.87
C GLU A 685 -13.25 27.30 -5.15
N SER A 686 -13.88 27.19 -3.98
CA SER A 686 -13.96 28.35 -3.08
C SER A 686 -12.53 28.78 -2.74
N GLU A 687 -12.23 30.08 -2.81
CA GLU A 687 -10.90 30.56 -2.42
C GLU A 687 -10.58 30.02 -1.02
N PRO A 688 -9.43 29.34 -0.85
CA PRO A 688 -9.04 28.84 0.46
C PRO A 688 -8.93 30.01 1.42
N ILE A 689 -9.68 29.97 2.52
CA ILE A 689 -9.57 30.97 3.59
C ILE A 689 -8.10 30.95 4.05
N GLU A 690 -7.40 32.08 3.92
CA GLU A 690 -6.05 32.23 4.47
C GLU A 690 -6.13 32.13 6.00
N ILE A 691 -5.66 31.00 6.54
CA ILE A 691 -5.58 30.78 7.98
C ILE A 691 -4.41 31.63 8.50
N THR A 692 -4.74 32.74 9.15
CA THR A 692 -3.75 33.56 9.84
C THR A 692 -3.35 32.94 11.19
N PRO A 693 -2.13 33.18 11.70
CA PRO A 693 -1.73 32.74 13.05
C PRO A 693 -2.68 33.21 14.15
N GLU A 694 -3.32 34.36 13.98
CA GLU A 694 -4.31 34.91 14.91
C GLU A 694 -5.60 34.07 14.94
N ILE A 695 -6.07 33.60 13.78
CA ILE A 695 -7.23 32.69 13.67
C ILE A 695 -6.90 31.34 14.29
N GLU A 696 -5.72 30.79 14.00
CA GLU A 696 -5.25 29.52 14.59
C GLU A 696 -5.18 29.61 16.12
N SER A 697 -4.56 30.65 16.66
CA SER A 697 -4.47 30.87 18.11
C SER A 697 -5.84 31.03 18.76
N SER A 698 -6.73 31.82 18.13
CA SER A 698 -8.08 32.05 18.66
C SER A 698 -8.91 30.77 18.68
N LEU A 699 -8.80 29.95 17.63
CA LEU A 699 -9.47 28.66 17.55
C LEU A 699 -8.91 27.67 18.57
N GLN A 700 -7.58 27.62 18.75
CA GLN A 700 -6.94 26.81 19.78
C GLN A 700 -7.36 27.21 21.19
N ASP A 701 -7.47 28.51 21.49
CA ASP A 701 -7.94 29.01 22.79
C ASP A 701 -9.41 28.67 23.05
N PHE A 702 -10.25 28.79 22.02
CA PHE A 702 -11.65 28.39 22.09
C PHE A 702 -11.78 26.88 22.36
N MET A 703 -11.04 26.04 21.62
CA MET A 703 -11.01 24.59 21.83
C MET A 703 -10.46 24.23 23.22
N ASN A 704 -9.42 24.92 23.70
CA ASN A 704 -8.87 24.73 25.05
C ASN A 704 -9.95 24.96 26.11
N LYS A 705 -10.68 26.07 26.01
CA LYS A 705 -11.78 26.39 26.94
C LYS A 705 -12.90 25.35 26.87
N HIS A 706 -13.26 24.90 25.66
CA HIS A 706 -14.29 23.88 25.45
C HIS A 706 -13.92 22.56 26.15
N TYR A 707 -12.73 22.01 25.87
CA TYR A 707 -12.28 20.73 26.43
C TYR A 707 -12.00 20.79 27.93
N MET A 708 -11.49 21.91 28.46
CA MET A 708 -11.34 22.07 29.91
C MET A 708 -12.68 22.08 30.64
N GLY A 709 -13.75 22.58 29.99
CA GLY A 709 -15.11 22.51 30.53
C GLY A 709 -15.63 21.07 30.68
N TRP A 710 -15.19 20.13 29.83
CA TRP A 710 -15.65 18.72 29.89
C TRP A 710 -15.30 18.03 31.21
N ILE A 711 -14.29 18.50 31.94
CA ILE A 711 -13.88 17.95 33.23
C ILE A 711 -15.05 17.94 34.24
N ASP A 712 -15.95 18.90 34.11
CA ASP A 712 -17.11 19.12 34.98
C ASP A 712 -18.46 18.86 34.27
N THR A 713 -18.43 18.39 33.02
CA THR A 713 -19.62 18.02 32.24
C THR A 713 -19.89 16.52 32.30
N PRO A 714 -21.14 16.06 32.51
CA PRO A 714 -21.50 14.66 32.40
C PRO A 714 -21.24 14.10 30.99
N LEU A 715 -20.43 13.04 30.87
CA LEU A 715 -20.08 12.46 29.57
C LEU A 715 -20.77 11.09 29.36
N PRO A 716 -21.36 10.81 28.18
CA PRO A 716 -21.94 9.50 27.87
C PRO A 716 -20.95 8.34 28.01
N ALA A 717 -19.69 8.52 27.57
CA ALA A 717 -18.62 7.52 27.70
C ALA A 717 -18.30 7.13 29.16
N LEU A 718 -18.68 7.98 30.13
CA LEU A 718 -18.53 7.74 31.56
C LEU A 718 -19.85 7.37 32.25
N GLY A 719 -20.87 6.98 31.48
CA GLY A 719 -22.20 6.62 31.98
C GLY A 719 -22.94 7.80 32.61
N GLY A 720 -22.81 9.00 32.03
CA GLY A 720 -23.46 10.22 32.52
C GLY A 720 -22.84 10.81 33.79
N LYS A 721 -21.59 10.44 34.13
CA LYS A 721 -20.80 11.05 35.20
C LYS A 721 -19.79 12.03 34.63
N THR A 722 -19.35 12.99 35.44
CA THR A 722 -18.24 13.87 35.05
C THR A 722 -16.89 13.14 35.19
N PRO A 723 -15.86 13.52 34.41
CA PRO A 723 -14.48 13.06 34.64
C PRO A 723 -14.05 13.23 36.11
N ARG A 724 -14.32 14.39 36.71
CA ARG A 724 -13.96 14.67 38.13
C ARG A 724 -14.63 13.72 39.12
N GLN A 725 -15.89 13.38 38.89
CA GLN A 725 -16.61 12.41 39.73
C GLN A 725 -16.09 10.99 39.56
N THR A 726 -15.74 10.61 38.32
CA THR A 726 -15.26 9.26 37.98
C THR A 726 -13.87 9.00 38.56
N CYS A 727 -13.00 10.01 38.60
CA CYS A 727 -11.67 9.96 39.22
C CYS A 727 -11.65 9.70 40.74
N ARG A 728 -12.80 9.57 41.42
CA ARG A 728 -12.88 9.23 42.86
C ARG A 728 -12.50 7.79 43.19
N THR A 729 -12.36 6.92 42.19
CA THR A 729 -11.97 5.52 42.34
C THR A 729 -10.76 5.23 41.47
N GLU A 730 -9.88 4.30 41.86
CA GLU A 730 -8.69 3.98 41.05
C GLU A 730 -9.05 3.47 39.65
N ALA A 731 -10.03 2.55 39.56
CA ALA A 731 -10.55 2.08 38.29
C ALA A 731 -11.14 3.22 37.43
N GLY A 732 -11.81 4.18 38.08
CA GLY A 732 -12.34 5.36 37.41
C GLY A 732 -11.25 6.34 36.93
N ARG A 733 -10.15 6.50 37.68
CA ARG A 733 -8.98 7.28 37.26
C ARG A 733 -8.38 6.71 35.98
N GLN A 734 -8.18 5.40 35.92
CA GLN A 734 -7.68 4.72 34.72
C GLN A 734 -8.63 4.86 33.53
N ARG A 735 -9.95 4.75 33.74
CA ARG A 735 -10.95 4.98 32.68
C ARG A 735 -10.91 6.40 32.12
N VAL A 736 -10.79 7.41 32.99
CA VAL A 736 -10.71 8.82 32.56
C VAL A 736 -9.37 9.11 31.87
N LEU A 737 -8.27 8.52 32.36
CA LEU A 737 -6.95 8.63 31.74
C LEU A 737 -6.95 8.05 30.32
N THR A 738 -7.48 6.84 30.14
CA THR A 738 -7.68 6.24 28.81
C THR A 738 -8.49 7.17 27.92
N LEU A 739 -9.65 7.65 28.40
CA LEU A 739 -10.53 8.53 27.63
C LEU A 739 -9.78 9.75 27.10
N ILE A 740 -9.03 10.46 27.96
CA ILE A 740 -8.28 11.67 27.57
C ILE A 740 -7.19 11.35 26.55
N ARG A 741 -6.44 10.26 26.75
CA ARG A 741 -5.35 9.85 25.84
C ARG A 741 -5.84 9.44 24.46
N THR A 742 -7.02 8.83 24.39
CA THR A 742 -7.61 8.34 23.14
C THR A 742 -8.54 9.33 22.45
N MET A 743 -8.79 10.52 23.02
CA MET A 743 -9.58 11.55 22.32
C MET A 743 -8.89 11.88 20.99
N PRO A 744 -9.60 11.88 19.85
CA PRO A 744 -9.05 12.40 18.60
C PRO A 744 -8.94 13.92 18.67
N ASP A 745 -7.92 14.48 18.01
CA ASP A 745 -7.90 15.92 17.75
C ASP A 745 -9.02 16.29 16.74
N PRO A 746 -9.68 17.46 16.89
CA PRO A 746 -10.71 17.90 15.94
C PRO A 746 -10.22 17.92 14.50
N CYS A 747 -10.97 17.30 13.59
CA CYS A 747 -10.73 17.42 12.16
C CYS A 747 -11.17 18.80 11.68
N GLY A 748 -10.29 19.52 10.96
CA GLY A 748 -10.59 20.83 10.41
C GLY A 748 -9.44 21.37 9.56
N PRO A 749 -9.65 22.49 8.86
CA PRO A 749 -8.61 23.12 8.04
C PRO A 749 -7.46 23.68 8.89
N VAL A 750 -7.70 23.91 10.19
CA VAL A 750 -6.70 24.31 11.17
C VAL A 750 -6.37 23.10 12.07
N ALA A 751 -5.09 22.81 12.26
CA ALA A 751 -4.65 21.77 13.18
C ALA A 751 -4.83 22.24 14.64
N VAL A 752 -5.85 21.73 15.33
CA VAL A 752 -6.13 22.09 16.73
C VAL A 752 -5.88 20.89 17.63
N LYS A 753 -5.18 21.09 18.75
CA LYS A 753 -4.86 20.01 19.69
C LYS A 753 -5.76 20.03 20.92
N VAL A 754 -6.23 18.86 21.34
CA VAL A 754 -6.91 18.72 22.64
C VAL A 754 -5.88 18.98 23.77
N PRO A 755 -6.20 19.77 24.81
CA PRO A 755 -5.31 20.10 25.92
C PRO A 755 -5.16 18.95 26.94
N ARG A 756 -4.80 17.75 26.46
CA ARG A 756 -4.75 16.50 27.25
C ARG A 756 -3.91 16.63 28.51
N THR A 757 -2.72 17.23 28.42
CA THR A 757 -1.82 17.45 29.57
C THR A 757 -2.46 18.34 30.64
N ALA A 758 -3.13 19.43 30.23
CA ALA A 758 -3.81 20.32 31.16
C ALA A 758 -5.02 19.64 31.82
N MET A 759 -5.80 18.88 31.04
CA MET A 759 -6.92 18.09 31.55
C MET A 759 -6.47 17.06 32.59
N MET A 760 -5.39 16.31 32.31
CA MET A 760 -4.81 15.35 33.24
C MET A 760 -4.27 16.02 34.50
N ALA A 761 -3.60 17.17 34.37
CA ALA A 761 -3.09 17.94 35.51
C ALA A 761 -4.22 18.42 36.44
N GLU A 762 -5.28 18.99 35.89
CA GLU A 762 -6.45 19.48 36.63
C GLU A 762 -7.19 18.36 37.38
N LEU A 763 -7.19 17.14 36.80
CA LEU A 763 -7.78 15.95 37.42
C LEU A 763 -6.83 15.24 38.42
N GLY A 764 -5.61 15.75 38.61
CA GLY A 764 -4.59 15.12 39.43
C GLY A 764 -4.18 13.74 38.92
N LEU A 765 -4.20 13.54 37.60
CA LEU A 765 -3.83 12.30 36.89
C LEU A 765 -2.40 12.33 36.35
N THR A 766 -1.62 13.39 36.62
CA THR A 766 -0.23 13.50 36.18
C THR A 766 0.63 12.37 36.74
N GLU A 767 1.21 11.59 35.83
CA GLU A 767 2.17 10.55 36.14
C GLU A 767 3.48 11.15 36.65
N GLN A 768 4.05 10.54 37.70
CA GLN A 768 5.49 10.54 37.84
C GLN A 768 6.02 9.77 36.64
N ALA A 769 6.61 10.47 35.66
CA ALA A 769 7.38 9.82 34.62
C ALA A 769 8.36 8.85 35.31
N SER A 770 8.20 7.54 35.09
CA SER A 770 9.34 6.66 35.32
C SER A 770 10.42 7.17 34.39
N PRO A 771 11.55 7.69 34.90
CA PRO A 771 12.56 8.25 34.02
C PRO A 771 12.99 7.15 33.03
N PRO A 772 13.22 7.48 31.74
CA PRO A 772 14.05 6.60 30.94
C PRO A 772 15.33 6.41 31.74
N ALA A 773 15.76 5.17 31.98
CA ALA A 773 16.92 4.87 32.80
C ALA A 773 18.14 5.65 32.27
N ALA A 774 18.35 6.84 32.82
CA ALA A 774 19.44 7.75 32.55
C ALA A 774 20.35 7.64 33.76
N GLY A 775 21.38 6.82 33.59
CA GLY A 775 22.34 6.54 34.63
C GLY A 775 23.34 5.51 34.14
N VAL A 776 24.32 5.98 33.35
CA VAL A 776 25.57 5.26 33.14
C VAL A 776 26.24 5.08 34.50
N SER A 777 26.14 3.88 35.07
CA SER A 777 27.23 3.36 35.91
C SER A 777 28.05 2.44 35.03
N LYS A 778 29.37 2.62 35.07
CA LYS A 778 30.39 1.74 34.45
C LYS A 778 29.99 0.26 34.55
N PRO A 779 30.38 -0.59 33.59
CA PRO A 779 30.19 -2.03 33.72
C PRO A 779 31.03 -2.50 34.91
N ASP A 780 30.39 -2.62 36.08
CA ASP A 780 30.92 -3.49 37.10
C ASP A 780 30.90 -4.90 36.53
N ALA A 781 32.02 -5.60 36.74
CA ALA A 781 32.27 -6.97 36.32
C ALA A 781 31.02 -7.85 36.51
N PRO A 782 30.82 -8.88 35.65
CA PRO A 782 29.61 -9.70 35.65
C PRO A 782 29.28 -10.13 37.08
N ILE A 783 28.10 -9.73 37.55
CA ILE A 783 27.55 -10.22 38.81
C ILE A 783 27.57 -11.76 38.68
N PRO A 784 28.36 -12.48 39.50
CA PRO A 784 28.34 -13.92 39.44
C PRO A 784 26.91 -14.37 39.75
N ILE A 785 26.38 -15.24 38.89
CA ILE A 785 25.09 -15.89 39.08
C ILE A 785 25.11 -16.51 40.49
N SER A 786 24.48 -15.83 41.45
CA SER A 786 24.21 -16.40 42.75
C SER A 786 23.34 -17.61 42.49
N ALA A 787 23.92 -18.79 42.66
CA ALA A 787 23.23 -20.05 42.60
C ALA A 787 21.93 -19.94 43.42
N ILE A 788 20.80 -20.11 42.74
CA ILE A 788 19.49 -20.24 43.36
C ILE A 788 19.64 -21.33 44.43
N PRO A 789 19.38 -21.07 45.72
CA PRO A 789 19.42 -22.12 46.72
C PRO A 789 18.43 -23.22 46.31
N PRO A 790 18.83 -24.50 46.33
CA PRO A 790 17.98 -25.57 45.84
C PRO A 790 16.65 -25.56 46.59
N LYS A 791 15.55 -25.45 45.84
CA LYS A 791 14.18 -25.53 46.39
C LYS A 791 14.10 -26.74 47.34
N PRO A 792 13.48 -26.60 48.52
CA PRO A 792 13.29 -27.73 49.42
C PRO A 792 12.50 -28.82 48.69
N LYS A 793 13.14 -29.96 48.43
CA LYS A 793 12.50 -31.12 47.81
C LYS A 793 11.38 -31.59 48.73
N ALA A 794 10.13 -31.44 48.31
CA ALA A 794 9.01 -32.08 48.98
C ALA A 794 9.32 -33.58 49.13
N ALA A 795 9.31 -34.10 50.36
CA ALA A 795 9.63 -35.51 50.62
C ALA A 795 8.69 -36.41 49.78
N ARG A 796 9.19 -37.54 49.25
CA ARG A 796 8.43 -38.44 48.33
C ARG A 796 7.00 -38.78 48.78
N ASN A 797 6.75 -38.79 50.09
CA ASN A 797 5.46 -39.13 50.67
C ASN A 797 4.65 -37.92 51.20
N ALA A 798 5.15 -36.69 51.10
CA ALA A 798 4.44 -35.47 51.47
C ALA A 798 3.31 -35.15 50.46
N PRO A 799 2.28 -34.39 50.86
CA PRO A 799 1.26 -33.89 49.94
C PRO A 799 1.89 -33.08 48.80
N CYS A 800 1.37 -33.24 47.59
CA CYS A 800 1.93 -32.59 46.42
C CYS A 800 1.66 -31.08 46.43
N PRO A 801 2.66 -30.21 46.19
CA PRO A 801 2.49 -28.76 46.23
C PRO A 801 1.52 -28.20 45.18
N CYS A 802 1.12 -28.99 44.18
CA CYS A 802 0.13 -28.58 43.18
C CYS A 802 -1.32 -28.59 43.68
N GLY A 803 -1.55 -28.89 44.96
CA GLY A 803 -2.89 -28.91 45.56
C GLY A 803 -3.72 -30.16 45.23
N SER A 804 -3.15 -31.16 44.55
CA SER A 804 -3.88 -32.37 44.11
C SER A 804 -4.28 -33.33 45.24
N GLY A 805 -3.87 -33.09 46.48
CA GLY A 805 -4.11 -33.98 47.63
C GLY A 805 -3.35 -35.32 47.59
N HIS A 806 -2.66 -35.65 46.50
CA HIS A 806 -1.88 -36.88 46.36
C HIS A 806 -0.45 -36.75 46.91
N LYS A 807 0.20 -37.87 47.24
CA LYS A 807 1.62 -37.89 47.63
C LYS A 807 2.50 -37.48 46.44
N TYR A 808 3.53 -36.66 46.67
CA TYR A 808 4.41 -36.10 45.64
C TYR A 808 4.90 -37.12 44.60
N LYS A 809 5.36 -38.31 45.04
CA LYS A 809 5.82 -39.39 44.13
C LYS A 809 4.76 -39.97 43.19
N LYS A 810 3.47 -39.72 43.44
CA LYS A 810 2.36 -40.20 42.62
C LYS A 810 1.75 -39.09 41.76
N CYS A 811 2.28 -37.86 41.83
CA CYS A 811 1.81 -36.70 41.08
C CYS A 811 3.00 -36.03 40.38
N CYS A 812 3.43 -34.83 40.80
CA CYS A 812 4.52 -34.07 40.16
C CYS A 812 5.92 -34.68 40.30
N GLY A 813 6.10 -35.72 41.11
CA GLY A 813 7.37 -36.44 41.26
C GLY A 813 7.49 -37.69 40.39
N ARG A 814 6.72 -37.79 39.31
CA ARG A 814 6.86 -38.83 38.28
C ARG A 814 7.81 -38.40 37.17
#